data_AF-A0A1Y3WEP3-F1
#
_entry.id   AF-A0A1Y3WEP3-F1
#
_cell.length_a   1.000
_cell.length_b   1.000
_cell.length_c   1.000
_cell.angle_alpha   90.00
_cell.angle_beta   90.00
_cell.angle_gamma   90.00
#
_symmetry.space_group_name_H-M   'P 1'
#
loop_
_entity.id
_entity.type
_entity.pdbx_description
1 polymer ?
#
loop_
_entity_poly.entity_id
_entity_poly.type
_entity_poly.pdbx_seq_one_letter_code
_entity_poly.pdbx_strand_id
1 'polypeptide(L)'
;MWAYHSIFYQIYPIGFCGAPVHNDGQTVPRIRKLLDWTDYLSDLGVDSILLNPIFESDNHGYDTRDFRKLDCRLGTNDDFVEVCQALHSHGIRVVLDGVFNHVGRGFWAFRDVQEKKWDSPYKDWFYINFDGDSGYHDGFWYEGWEGHYELVKLNLQNPAVVDYLLDCIKYWIDTFDIDGLRLDVAYSLDHNFMRRLRSFVSGIKPDFALIGEVLFGDYNQIVNDDMLHSCTNYECYKGLFSSFNDMNLFEIAHSLNRQFGPEQWCIYRGKHLMTFVDNHDVTRIASILKQKEHLYPVYGTLMTMPGIPCIYYGSEWGEEGVKAPDNDYALRPCFDAPKPNELTSYIKKLISFRQKSDALCNGSYRNVMITNRQLIFERRTDREQIFVAINAEGTEFTANHGELQGEVRDLAADTRFTMNGQLTMKPYSVQILVFDPDSHPEYDTVTQKEAEQKGEERNIECKTAESYASSDCTAQNTTLSLADLTVVLGSASPRRTELLTQAGIPHVVCPSSCEEHITSSRPEDVVQELAEQKAQNVYTDRLASHPGEPFLVIGSDTVVSNNGKILGKPSGEEEARHMIQSLQDHTHQVYTGVSLIFHDGADTKTNTFFEKSDVDVYPMTNTEIASYLATGEPYDKAGAYGIQGAFAIYVRGIHGDYNTIVGLPIARIYQELKKWIRF
;
A
#
# COMPACT_ATOMS: atom_id res chain seq x y z
N MET A 1 11.39 -2.35 -0.92
CA MET A 1 11.42 -3.38 0.15
C MET A 1 11.30 -4.75 -0.51
N TRP A 2 11.99 -5.78 0.00
CA TRP A 2 11.98 -7.12 -0.61
C TRP A 2 10.57 -7.73 -0.68
N ALA A 3 9.73 -7.51 0.33
CA ALA A 3 8.40 -8.14 0.42
C ALA A 3 7.45 -7.80 -0.74
N TYR A 4 7.71 -6.70 -1.46
CA TYR A 4 6.91 -6.28 -2.62
C TYR A 4 7.09 -7.18 -3.85
N HIS A 5 8.20 -7.92 -3.92
CA HIS A 5 8.52 -8.86 -4.98
C HIS A 5 8.35 -10.32 -4.56
N SER A 6 8.00 -10.54 -3.29
CA SER A 6 7.95 -11.86 -2.68
C SER A 6 6.66 -12.59 -2.97
N ILE A 7 6.75 -13.93 -2.93
CA ILE A 7 5.61 -14.83 -2.84
C ILE A 7 5.56 -15.38 -1.43
N PHE A 8 4.49 -15.03 -0.71
CA PHE A 8 4.26 -15.50 0.64
C PHE A 8 3.55 -16.86 0.64
N TYR A 9 3.95 -17.71 1.58
CA TYR A 9 3.28 -18.97 1.88
C TYR A 9 2.90 -19.00 3.36
N GLN A 10 1.60 -18.94 3.65
CA GLN A 10 1.07 -18.90 5.00
C GLN A 10 0.85 -20.31 5.55
N ILE A 11 1.41 -20.57 6.73
CA ILE A 11 1.29 -21.84 7.44
C ILE A 11 0.69 -21.58 8.82
N TYR A 12 -0.28 -22.41 9.21
CA TYR A 12 -0.81 -22.43 10.57
C TYR A 12 -0.11 -23.52 11.40
N PRO A 13 0.87 -23.21 12.25
CA PRO A 13 1.83 -24.21 12.75
C PRO A 13 1.18 -25.30 13.59
N ILE A 14 0.27 -24.97 14.52
CA ILE A 14 -0.41 -25.96 15.38
C ILE A 14 -1.16 -27.00 14.54
N GLY A 15 -1.93 -26.58 13.55
CA GLY A 15 -2.67 -27.47 12.66
C GLY A 15 -1.76 -28.22 11.69
N PHE A 16 -0.84 -27.51 11.04
CA PHE A 16 0.13 -28.09 10.11
C PHE A 16 0.96 -29.21 10.75
N CYS A 17 1.38 -29.02 12.00
CA CYS A 17 2.16 -29.98 12.77
C CYS A 17 1.32 -31.07 13.45
N GLY A 18 -0.02 -31.02 13.37
CA GLY A 18 -0.90 -31.95 14.08
C GLY A 18 -0.78 -31.87 15.61
N ALA A 19 -0.46 -30.68 16.13
CA ALA A 19 -0.39 -30.42 17.56
C ALA A 19 -1.82 -30.40 18.18
N PRO A 20 -1.97 -30.77 19.46
CA PRO A 20 -3.25 -30.69 20.14
C PRO A 20 -3.74 -29.23 20.22
N VAL A 21 -5.05 -29.02 20.04
CA VAL A 21 -5.67 -27.69 20.08
C VAL A 21 -5.53 -27.03 21.45
N HIS A 22 -5.63 -27.81 22.52
CA HIS A 22 -5.42 -27.31 23.88
C HIS A 22 -3.99 -27.56 24.32
N ASN A 23 -3.39 -26.59 25.00
CA ASN A 23 -2.06 -26.74 25.56
C ASN A 23 -2.07 -27.72 26.75
N ASP A 24 -1.47 -28.89 26.53
CA ASP A 24 -1.33 -29.99 27.50
C ASP A 24 0.00 -29.93 28.29
N GLY A 25 0.80 -28.88 28.08
CA GLY A 25 2.11 -28.68 28.69
C GLY A 25 3.20 -29.62 28.19
N GLN A 26 2.93 -30.48 27.20
CA GLN A 26 3.91 -31.44 26.70
C GLN A 26 4.78 -30.80 25.62
N THR A 27 6.10 -30.80 25.86
CA THR A 27 7.07 -30.31 24.88
C THR A 27 7.38 -31.39 23.86
N VAL A 28 7.01 -31.15 22.59
CA VAL A 28 7.28 -32.08 21.49
C VAL A 28 7.76 -31.27 20.28
N PRO A 29 8.90 -31.62 19.65
CA PRO A 29 9.53 -30.81 18.61
C PRO A 29 8.85 -30.95 17.24
N ARG A 30 7.53 -30.72 17.18
CA ARG A 30 6.72 -30.89 15.98
C ARG A 30 7.01 -29.83 14.90
N ILE A 31 7.52 -28.66 15.28
CA ILE A 31 7.87 -27.58 14.34
C ILE A 31 8.95 -27.99 13.34
N ARG A 32 9.81 -28.95 13.74
CA ARG A 32 10.85 -29.54 12.88
C ARG A 32 10.29 -30.21 11.64
N LYS A 33 8.99 -30.51 11.60
CA LYS A 33 8.29 -30.95 10.38
C LYS A 33 8.49 -29.98 9.21
N LEU A 34 8.68 -28.68 9.47
CA LEU A 34 8.98 -27.70 8.42
C LEU A 34 10.31 -27.99 7.69
N LEU A 35 11.27 -28.65 8.34
CA LEU A 35 12.55 -29.04 7.70
C LEU A 35 12.29 -29.92 6.48
N ASP A 36 11.37 -30.88 6.60
CA ASP A 36 11.00 -31.82 5.52
C ASP A 36 10.26 -31.15 4.35
N TRP A 37 9.90 -29.86 4.50
CA TRP A 37 9.13 -29.09 3.52
C TRP A 37 9.95 -28.00 2.84
N THR A 38 11.15 -27.70 3.34
CA THR A 38 12.01 -26.62 2.80
C THR A 38 12.30 -26.79 1.30
N ASP A 39 12.65 -28.00 0.88
CA ASP A 39 12.87 -28.35 -0.53
C ASP A 39 11.61 -28.12 -1.38
N TYR A 40 10.44 -28.53 -0.88
CA TYR A 40 9.17 -28.36 -1.58
C TYR A 40 8.79 -26.88 -1.73
N LEU A 41 8.95 -26.09 -0.68
CA LEU A 41 8.67 -24.65 -0.70
C LEU A 41 9.60 -23.93 -1.69
N SER A 42 10.89 -24.27 -1.68
CA SER A 42 11.85 -23.74 -2.65
C SER A 42 11.50 -24.16 -4.08
N ASP A 43 11.13 -25.43 -4.30
CA ASP A 43 10.72 -25.91 -5.62
C ASP A 43 9.42 -25.26 -6.13
N LEU A 44 8.45 -24.99 -5.25
CA LEU A 44 7.23 -24.24 -5.57
C LEU A 44 7.56 -22.80 -6.01
N GLY A 45 8.72 -22.28 -5.60
CA GLY A 45 9.21 -20.94 -5.91
C GLY A 45 8.82 -19.88 -4.88
N VAL A 46 8.33 -20.28 -3.69
CA VAL A 46 8.05 -19.33 -2.62
C VAL A 46 9.36 -18.89 -1.95
N ASP A 47 9.44 -17.62 -1.60
CA ASP A 47 10.66 -17.01 -1.04
C ASP A 47 10.42 -16.43 0.37
N SER A 48 9.20 -16.56 0.89
CA SER A 48 8.79 -16.02 2.17
C SER A 48 7.70 -16.89 2.78
N ILE A 49 7.82 -17.21 4.08
CA ILE A 49 6.75 -17.84 4.83
C ILE A 49 6.15 -16.88 5.85
N LEU A 50 4.84 -16.97 6.02
CA LEU A 50 4.11 -16.36 7.13
C LEU A 50 3.68 -17.48 8.08
N LEU A 51 4.27 -17.53 9.27
CA LEU A 51 3.82 -18.41 10.33
C LEU A 51 2.80 -17.67 11.20
N ASN A 52 1.57 -18.18 11.25
CA ASN A 52 0.60 -17.81 12.30
C ASN A 52 1.20 -18.09 13.71
N PRO A 53 0.57 -17.62 14.81
CA PRO A 53 1.24 -17.53 16.11
C PRO A 53 1.93 -18.83 16.53
N ILE A 54 3.21 -18.70 16.88
CA ILE A 54 4.08 -19.79 17.35
C ILE A 54 4.41 -19.69 18.84
N PHE A 55 3.99 -18.60 19.49
CA PHE A 55 4.29 -18.35 20.90
C PHE A 55 3.49 -19.28 21.79
N GLU A 56 4.03 -19.56 22.98
CA GLU A 56 3.33 -20.33 24.01
C GLU A 56 1.96 -19.73 24.26
N SER A 57 0.91 -20.55 24.14
CA SER A 57 -0.49 -20.11 24.19
C SER A 57 -1.37 -21.10 24.93
N ASP A 58 -2.58 -20.68 25.33
CA ASP A 58 -3.55 -21.56 26.00
C ASP A 58 -4.20 -22.56 25.00
N ASN A 59 -4.59 -22.10 23.81
CA ASN A 59 -5.36 -22.88 22.83
C ASN A 59 -4.84 -22.65 21.40
N HIS A 60 -5.52 -21.81 20.62
CA HIS A 60 -5.34 -21.75 19.18
C HIS A 60 -4.06 -21.00 18.76
N GLY A 61 -3.38 -20.29 19.66
CA GLY A 61 -2.13 -19.58 19.35
C GLY A 61 -2.21 -18.08 19.62
N TYR A 62 -3.41 -17.49 19.57
CA TYR A 62 -3.60 -16.04 19.78
C TYR A 62 -3.80 -15.69 21.26
N ASP A 63 -4.11 -16.66 22.10
CA ASP A 63 -4.16 -16.55 23.56
C ASP A 63 -2.77 -16.75 24.19
N THR A 64 -1.84 -15.84 23.85
CA THR A 64 -0.43 -15.90 24.24
C THR A 64 -0.21 -15.91 25.76
N ARG A 65 0.59 -16.85 26.26
CA ARG A 65 1.08 -16.97 27.64
C ARG A 65 2.48 -16.38 27.84
N ASP A 66 3.35 -16.50 26.84
CA ASP A 66 4.73 -16.01 26.88
C ASP A 66 5.24 -15.69 25.46
N PHE A 67 5.54 -14.42 25.22
CA PHE A 67 6.05 -13.95 23.93
C PHE A 67 7.48 -14.38 23.63
N ARG A 68 8.27 -14.89 24.58
CA ARG A 68 9.68 -15.29 24.35
C ARG A 68 9.89 -16.78 24.16
N LYS A 69 8.81 -17.54 24.27
CA LYS A 69 8.86 -19.00 24.29
C LYS A 69 8.04 -19.53 23.13
N LEU A 70 8.64 -20.42 22.34
CA LEU A 70 7.90 -21.26 21.41
C LEU A 70 6.87 -22.09 22.19
N ASP A 71 5.69 -22.27 21.59
CA ASP A 71 4.67 -23.13 22.16
C ASP A 71 5.21 -24.55 22.37
N CYS A 72 5.08 -25.07 23.60
CA CYS A 72 5.60 -26.39 23.93
C CYS A 72 5.06 -27.49 23.00
N ARG A 73 3.84 -27.34 22.50
CA ARG A 73 3.26 -28.33 21.57
C ARG A 73 3.99 -28.38 20.23
N LEU A 74 4.70 -27.30 19.88
CA LEU A 74 5.51 -27.16 18.67
C LEU A 74 7.00 -27.47 18.93
N GLY A 75 7.52 -27.24 20.13
CA GLY A 75 8.88 -27.64 20.50
C GLY A 75 9.57 -26.69 21.46
N THR A 76 10.88 -26.58 21.33
CA THR A 76 11.72 -25.62 22.05
C THR A 76 12.17 -24.48 21.14
N ASN A 77 12.69 -23.40 21.73
CA ASN A 77 13.32 -22.32 20.95
C ASN A 77 14.48 -22.86 20.09
N ASP A 78 15.28 -23.81 20.58
CA ASP A 78 16.39 -24.39 19.80
C ASP A 78 15.90 -25.14 18.55
N ASP A 79 14.75 -25.85 18.67
CA ASP A 79 14.13 -26.50 17.51
C ASP A 79 13.73 -25.47 16.43
N PHE A 80 13.27 -24.29 16.85
CA PHE A 80 12.86 -23.24 15.92
C PHE A 80 14.05 -22.50 15.31
N VAL A 81 15.17 -22.34 16.04
CA VAL A 81 16.43 -21.83 15.47
C VAL A 81 16.87 -22.69 14.28
N GLU A 82 16.81 -24.02 14.41
CA GLU A 82 17.16 -24.92 13.32
C GLU A 82 16.23 -24.76 12.11
N VAL A 83 14.92 -24.60 12.34
CA VAL A 83 13.94 -24.35 11.29
C VAL A 83 14.22 -23.04 10.54
N CYS A 84 14.47 -21.95 11.27
CA CYS A 84 14.82 -20.65 10.66
C CYS A 84 16.08 -20.77 9.80
N GLN A 85 17.14 -21.39 10.32
CA GLN A 85 18.39 -21.59 9.57
C GLN A 85 18.18 -22.39 8.29
N ALA A 86 17.39 -23.46 8.34
CA ALA A 86 17.07 -24.27 7.17
C ALA A 86 16.24 -23.51 6.14
N LEU A 87 15.28 -22.69 6.56
CA LEU A 87 14.48 -21.85 5.65
C LEU A 87 15.38 -20.81 4.97
N HIS A 88 16.20 -20.09 5.75
CA HIS A 88 17.13 -19.10 5.21
C HIS A 88 18.16 -19.71 4.27
N SER A 89 18.65 -20.94 4.52
CA SER A 89 19.56 -21.62 3.59
C SER A 89 18.93 -21.95 2.23
N HIS A 90 17.59 -22.01 2.17
CA HIS A 90 16.82 -22.17 0.93
C HIS A 90 16.35 -20.82 0.36
N GLY A 91 16.82 -19.69 0.90
CA GLY A 91 16.44 -18.35 0.48
C GLY A 91 15.01 -17.95 0.90
N ILE A 92 14.43 -18.67 1.85
CA ILE A 92 13.06 -18.42 2.35
C ILE A 92 13.14 -17.53 3.60
N ARG A 93 12.50 -16.36 3.52
CA ARG A 93 12.37 -15.43 4.64
C ARG A 93 11.28 -15.84 5.62
N VAL A 94 11.45 -15.49 6.89
CA VAL A 94 10.54 -15.89 7.98
C VAL A 94 9.81 -14.67 8.53
N VAL A 95 8.49 -14.63 8.33
CA VAL A 95 7.60 -13.62 8.90
C VAL A 95 6.71 -14.28 9.96
N LEU A 96 6.62 -13.67 11.14
CA LEU A 96 5.84 -14.20 12.26
C LEU A 96 4.59 -13.37 12.55
N ASP A 97 3.58 -14.01 13.11
CA ASP A 97 2.39 -13.34 13.64
C ASP A 97 2.68 -12.67 15.00
N GLY A 98 2.47 -11.36 15.07
CA GLY A 98 2.66 -10.51 16.25
C GLY A 98 1.32 -10.18 16.89
N VAL A 99 0.90 -11.00 17.87
CA VAL A 99 -0.36 -10.84 18.61
C VAL A 99 -0.19 -9.82 19.74
N PHE A 100 -0.19 -8.53 19.41
CA PHE A 100 0.15 -7.46 20.37
C PHE A 100 -1.04 -6.70 20.94
N ASN A 101 -2.26 -6.93 20.42
CA ASN A 101 -3.46 -6.30 20.96
C ASN A 101 -3.90 -6.93 22.28
N HIS A 102 -3.69 -8.24 22.44
CA HIS A 102 -4.19 -9.01 23.57
C HIS A 102 -3.26 -10.17 23.90
N VAL A 103 -3.51 -10.80 25.05
CA VAL A 103 -2.83 -12.01 25.53
C VAL A 103 -3.85 -13.01 26.05
N GLY A 104 -3.44 -14.26 26.23
CA GLY A 104 -4.26 -15.25 26.92
C GLY A 104 -4.34 -14.98 28.42
N ARG A 105 -5.35 -15.54 29.07
CA ARG A 105 -5.48 -15.49 30.54
C ARG A 105 -4.30 -16.17 31.25
N GLY A 106 -3.63 -17.11 30.61
CA GLY A 106 -2.41 -17.73 31.14
C GLY A 106 -1.16 -16.84 31.12
N PHE A 107 -1.23 -15.62 30.55
CA PHE A 107 -0.12 -14.67 30.51
C PHE A 107 0.38 -14.31 31.91
N TRP A 108 1.69 -14.39 32.11
CA TRP A 108 2.30 -14.31 33.45
C TRP A 108 1.93 -13.01 34.18
N ALA A 109 1.84 -11.88 33.48
CA ALA A 109 1.50 -10.59 34.10
C ALA A 109 0.01 -10.53 34.50
N PHE A 110 -0.87 -11.15 33.70
CA PHE A 110 -2.29 -11.22 34.01
C PHE A 110 -2.57 -12.17 35.18
N ARG A 111 -1.85 -13.29 35.27
CA ARG A 111 -1.93 -14.18 36.45
C ARG A 111 -1.55 -13.46 37.75
N ASP A 112 -0.51 -12.62 37.71
CA ASP A 112 -0.12 -11.80 38.85
C ASP A 112 -1.24 -10.83 39.27
N VAL A 113 -1.94 -10.22 38.29
CA VAL A 113 -3.15 -9.41 38.54
C VAL A 113 -4.28 -10.24 39.15
N GLN A 114 -4.54 -11.44 38.64
CA GLN A 114 -5.59 -12.32 39.17
C GLN A 114 -5.33 -12.67 40.64
N GLU A 115 -4.07 -12.90 41.01
CA GLU A 115 -3.66 -13.25 42.37
C GLU A 115 -3.63 -12.05 43.32
N LYS A 116 -3.06 -10.92 42.88
CA LYS A 116 -2.72 -9.78 43.77
C LYS A 116 -3.65 -8.59 43.64
N LYS A 117 -4.47 -8.53 42.59
CA LYS A 117 -5.41 -7.43 42.30
C LYS A 117 -4.75 -6.06 42.42
N TRP A 118 -5.18 -5.21 43.36
CA TRP A 118 -4.67 -3.86 43.61
C TRP A 118 -3.15 -3.81 43.84
N ASP A 119 -2.57 -4.88 44.39
CA ASP A 119 -1.16 -4.97 44.75
C ASP A 119 -0.28 -5.47 43.59
N SER A 120 -0.87 -5.84 42.45
CA SER A 120 -0.10 -6.24 41.28
C SER A 120 0.61 -5.02 40.65
N PRO A 121 1.92 -5.10 40.37
CA PRO A 121 2.62 -4.06 39.61
C PRO A 121 2.22 -4.04 38.13
N TYR A 122 1.49 -5.05 37.65
CA TYR A 122 1.10 -5.18 36.25
C TYR A 122 -0.36 -4.80 35.99
N LYS A 123 -1.10 -4.33 37.01
CA LYS A 123 -2.52 -3.93 36.85
C LYS A 123 -2.73 -2.91 35.72
N ASP A 124 -1.79 -1.99 35.53
CA ASP A 124 -1.87 -0.94 34.50
C ASP A 124 -1.43 -1.43 33.10
N TRP A 125 -1.01 -2.70 32.97
CA TRP A 125 -0.74 -3.33 31.68
C TRP A 125 -2.02 -3.70 30.91
N PHE A 126 -3.17 -3.67 31.60
CA PHE A 126 -4.47 -4.04 31.06
C PHE A 126 -5.50 -2.96 31.41
N TYR A 127 -6.66 -3.01 30.77
CA TYR A 127 -7.80 -2.17 31.13
C TYR A 127 -8.65 -2.90 32.17
N ILE A 128 -8.58 -2.49 33.44
CA ILE A 128 -9.17 -3.20 34.58
C ILE A 128 -10.11 -2.29 35.39
N ASN A 129 -11.20 -2.86 35.88
CA ASN A 129 -12.03 -2.30 36.95
C ASN A 129 -12.21 -3.33 38.08
N PHE A 130 -11.57 -3.10 39.22
CA PHE A 130 -11.61 -4.00 40.37
C PHE A 130 -12.96 -4.04 41.11
N ASP A 131 -13.88 -3.10 40.84
CA ASP A 131 -15.22 -3.08 41.42
C ASP A 131 -16.27 -3.80 40.53
N GLY A 132 -15.85 -4.31 39.36
CA GLY A 132 -16.70 -5.04 38.42
C GLY A 132 -16.51 -6.56 38.48
N ASP A 133 -17.08 -7.27 37.50
CA ASP A 133 -16.75 -8.67 37.23
C ASP A 133 -16.93 -8.98 35.74
N SER A 134 -16.16 -9.93 35.21
CA SER A 134 -16.25 -10.40 33.83
C SER A 134 -16.92 -11.79 33.74
N GLY A 135 -17.05 -12.34 32.54
CA GLY A 135 -17.65 -13.66 32.32
C GLY A 135 -16.89 -14.84 32.96
N TYR A 136 -15.66 -14.61 33.43
CA TYR A 136 -14.82 -15.62 34.09
C TYR A 136 -14.88 -15.58 35.63
N HIS A 137 -15.59 -14.61 36.21
CA HIS A 137 -15.79 -14.51 37.66
C HIS A 137 -14.51 -14.43 38.50
N ASP A 138 -13.50 -13.72 38.00
CA ASP A 138 -12.26 -13.43 38.74
C ASP A 138 -12.48 -12.43 39.90
N GLY A 139 -13.68 -11.85 40.00
CA GLY A 139 -14.03 -10.82 40.98
C GLY A 139 -13.38 -9.48 40.67
N PHE A 140 -13.23 -9.19 39.37
CA PHE A 140 -12.94 -7.89 38.77
C PHE A 140 -13.28 -7.94 37.27
N TRP A 141 -13.58 -6.79 36.68
CA TRP A 141 -13.80 -6.65 35.24
C TRP A 141 -12.49 -6.28 34.54
N TYR A 142 -12.31 -6.73 33.30
CA TYR A 142 -11.23 -6.31 32.41
C TYR A 142 -11.72 -6.31 30.97
N GLU A 143 -11.04 -5.56 30.09
CA GLU A 143 -11.38 -5.52 28.66
C GLU A 143 -10.85 -6.77 27.94
N GLY A 144 -11.75 -7.53 27.31
CA GLY A 144 -11.42 -8.57 26.35
C GLY A 144 -11.51 -8.08 24.91
N TRP A 145 -10.77 -8.69 23.99
CA TRP A 145 -10.88 -8.36 22.56
C TRP A 145 -12.29 -8.68 22.04
N GLU A 146 -13.01 -7.67 21.53
CA GLU A 146 -14.39 -7.81 21.02
C GLU A 146 -15.37 -8.56 21.95
N GLY A 147 -15.13 -8.51 23.27
CA GLY A 147 -15.95 -9.20 24.28
C GLY A 147 -15.52 -10.65 24.58
N HIS A 148 -14.48 -11.15 23.93
CA HIS A 148 -13.82 -12.42 24.21
C HIS A 148 -12.88 -12.29 25.41
N TYR A 149 -13.39 -12.60 26.60
CA TYR A 149 -12.66 -12.43 27.86
C TYR A 149 -11.49 -13.42 28.04
N GLU A 150 -11.37 -14.45 27.20
CA GLU A 150 -10.16 -15.28 27.10
C GLU A 150 -8.97 -14.55 26.48
N LEU A 151 -9.23 -13.47 25.72
CA LEU A 151 -8.25 -12.63 25.04
C LEU A 151 -8.16 -11.28 25.76
N VAL A 152 -7.34 -11.22 26.80
CA VAL A 152 -7.17 -10.05 27.68
C VAL A 152 -6.44 -8.93 26.94
N LYS A 153 -7.07 -7.78 26.79
CA LYS A 153 -6.52 -6.65 26.01
C LYS A 153 -5.37 -5.95 26.73
N LEU A 154 -4.28 -5.75 26.01
CA LEU A 154 -3.10 -5.00 26.48
C LEU A 154 -3.33 -3.48 26.37
N ASN A 155 -2.82 -2.75 27.35
CA ASN A 155 -2.79 -1.29 27.34
C ASN A 155 -1.54 -0.80 26.58
N LEU A 156 -1.67 -0.64 25.27
CA LEU A 156 -0.60 -0.15 24.39
C LEU A 156 -0.23 1.34 24.60
N GLN A 157 -0.94 2.06 25.48
CA GLN A 157 -0.54 3.41 25.90
C GLN A 157 0.42 3.36 27.10
N ASN A 158 0.55 2.21 27.79
CA ASN A 158 1.48 2.05 28.89
C ASN A 158 2.91 1.83 28.35
N PRO A 159 3.88 2.73 28.65
CA PRO A 159 5.23 2.59 28.14
C PRO A 159 5.91 1.28 28.54
N ALA A 160 5.62 0.72 29.71
CA ALA A 160 6.19 -0.54 30.17
C ALA A 160 5.72 -1.74 29.33
N VAL A 161 4.46 -1.73 28.88
CA VAL A 161 3.92 -2.75 27.96
C VAL A 161 4.61 -2.62 26.61
N VAL A 162 4.68 -1.39 26.07
CA VAL A 162 5.31 -1.16 24.77
C VAL A 162 6.79 -1.55 24.80
N ASP A 163 7.53 -1.16 25.83
CA ASP A 163 8.95 -1.51 26.00
C ASP A 163 9.15 -3.04 26.09
N TYR A 164 8.29 -3.73 26.84
CA TYR A 164 8.31 -5.18 26.94
C TYR A 164 8.08 -5.86 25.58
N LEU A 165 7.07 -5.41 24.82
CA LEU A 165 6.78 -5.96 23.49
C LEU A 165 7.93 -5.72 22.51
N LEU A 166 8.50 -4.51 22.49
CA LEU A 166 9.65 -4.20 21.63
C LEU A 166 10.88 -5.02 22.00
N ASP A 167 11.13 -5.27 23.29
CA ASP A 167 12.24 -6.12 23.73
C ASP A 167 12.02 -7.59 23.33
N CYS A 168 10.78 -8.08 23.38
CA CYS A 168 10.43 -9.39 22.84
C CYS A 168 10.70 -9.46 21.33
N ILE A 169 10.28 -8.46 20.56
CA ILE A 169 10.53 -8.40 19.10
C ILE A 169 12.03 -8.40 18.81
N LYS A 170 12.81 -7.60 19.54
CA LYS A 170 14.27 -7.58 19.44
C LYS A 170 14.87 -8.96 19.73
N TYR A 171 14.40 -9.64 20.78
CA TYR A 171 14.84 -11.00 21.08
C TYR A 171 14.58 -11.96 19.90
N TRP A 172 13.42 -11.86 19.24
CA TRP A 172 13.14 -12.71 18.08
C TRP A 172 14.02 -12.40 16.87
N ILE A 173 14.26 -11.11 16.60
CA ILE A 173 15.18 -10.69 15.54
C ILE A 173 16.60 -11.20 15.83
N ASP A 174 17.12 -10.97 17.04
CA ASP A 174 18.50 -11.34 17.39
C ASP A 174 18.73 -12.85 17.45
N THR A 175 17.73 -13.61 17.90
CA THR A 175 17.88 -15.06 18.18
C THR A 175 17.55 -15.92 16.97
N PHE A 176 16.57 -15.52 16.16
CA PHE A 176 16.03 -16.34 15.07
C PHE A 176 16.17 -15.68 13.68
N ASP A 177 16.68 -14.44 13.62
CA ASP A 177 16.85 -13.66 12.39
C ASP A 177 15.55 -13.54 11.57
N ILE A 178 14.41 -13.37 12.23
CA ILE A 178 13.13 -13.17 11.53
C ILE A 178 13.20 -11.92 10.63
N ASP A 179 12.43 -11.95 9.55
CA ASP A 179 12.49 -10.96 8.46
C ASP A 179 11.31 -9.99 8.45
N GLY A 180 10.27 -10.28 9.24
CA GLY A 180 9.14 -9.39 9.40
C GLY A 180 8.12 -9.85 10.42
N LEU A 181 7.09 -9.03 10.61
CA LEU A 181 5.91 -9.34 11.40
C LEU A 181 4.62 -9.10 10.60
N ARG A 182 3.69 -10.04 10.72
CA ARG A 182 2.27 -9.81 10.45
C ARG A 182 1.62 -9.43 11.77
N LEU A 183 1.04 -8.24 11.88
CA LEU A 183 0.41 -7.76 13.11
C LEU A 183 -1.05 -8.19 13.16
N ASP A 184 -1.39 -9.01 14.14
CA ASP A 184 -2.76 -9.45 14.39
C ASP A 184 -3.66 -8.29 14.77
N VAL A 185 -4.90 -8.30 14.25
CA VAL A 185 -5.93 -7.30 14.49
C VAL A 185 -5.39 -5.87 14.45
N ALA A 186 -4.55 -5.57 13.44
CA ALA A 186 -3.84 -4.30 13.34
C ALA A 186 -4.79 -3.08 13.29
N TYR A 187 -6.02 -3.27 12.81
CA TYR A 187 -7.10 -2.27 12.85
C TYR A 187 -7.50 -1.84 14.27
N SER A 188 -7.12 -2.61 15.31
CA SER A 188 -7.38 -2.31 16.72
C SER A 188 -6.12 -1.87 17.48
N LEU A 189 -4.94 -1.89 16.85
CA LEU A 189 -3.68 -1.50 17.50
C LEU A 189 -3.57 0.02 17.63
N ASP A 190 -2.92 0.46 18.71
CA ASP A 190 -2.62 1.88 18.91
C ASP A 190 -1.65 2.39 17.83
N HIS A 191 -1.99 3.52 17.20
CA HIS A 191 -1.18 4.09 16.11
C HIS A 191 0.20 4.56 16.59
N ASN A 192 0.34 5.05 17.83
CA ASN A 192 1.64 5.44 18.36
C ASN A 192 2.51 4.21 18.64
N PHE A 193 1.91 3.11 19.10
CA PHE A 193 2.59 1.83 19.17
C PHE A 193 3.12 1.39 17.80
N MET A 194 2.30 1.43 16.74
CA MET A 194 2.74 1.07 15.38
C MET A 194 3.87 1.97 14.86
N ARG A 195 3.81 3.30 15.09
CA ARG A 195 4.90 4.22 14.71
C ARG A 195 6.19 3.91 15.46
N ARG A 196 6.09 3.66 16.77
CA ARG A 196 7.25 3.33 17.60
C ARG A 196 7.85 2.00 17.18
N LEU A 197 7.01 1.00 16.90
CA LEU A 197 7.43 -0.29 16.35
C LEU A 197 8.18 -0.11 15.03
N ARG A 198 7.61 0.64 14.08
CA ARG A 198 8.23 0.91 12.78
C ARG A 198 9.60 1.56 12.92
N SER A 199 9.71 2.61 13.74
CA SER A 199 10.98 3.28 14.01
C SER A 199 11.99 2.35 14.69
N PHE A 200 11.54 1.52 15.64
CA PHE A 200 12.39 0.61 16.38
C PHE A 200 12.98 -0.49 15.50
N VAL A 201 12.14 -1.22 14.75
CA VAL A 201 12.61 -2.32 13.89
C VAL A 201 13.45 -1.80 12.73
N SER A 202 13.12 -0.64 12.16
CA SER A 202 13.94 -0.04 11.08
C SER A 202 15.34 0.34 11.56
N GLY A 203 15.51 0.65 12.86
CA GLY A 203 16.81 0.90 13.48
C GLY A 203 17.64 -0.37 13.72
N ILE A 204 17.03 -1.55 13.70
CA ILE A 204 17.69 -2.85 13.92
C ILE A 204 17.95 -3.55 12.58
N LYS A 205 16.90 -3.68 11.75
CA LYS A 205 16.92 -4.35 10.45
C LYS A 205 16.12 -3.48 9.45
N PRO A 206 16.76 -2.62 8.63
CA PRO A 206 16.09 -1.61 7.81
C PRO A 206 15.06 -2.15 6.80
N ASP A 207 15.19 -3.41 6.42
CA ASP A 207 14.30 -4.10 5.49
C ASP A 207 13.30 -5.04 6.19
N PHE A 208 13.10 -4.89 7.50
CA PHE A 208 12.14 -5.69 8.27
C PHE A 208 10.69 -5.40 7.87
N ALA A 209 10.01 -6.39 7.31
CA ALA A 209 8.64 -6.22 6.80
C ALA A 209 7.63 -6.09 7.94
N LEU A 210 6.65 -5.17 7.79
CA LEU A 210 5.54 -5.00 8.72
C LEU A 210 4.24 -5.01 7.94
N ILE A 211 3.39 -6.00 8.20
CA ILE A 211 2.15 -6.25 7.46
C ILE A 211 1.00 -6.30 8.47
N GLY A 212 0.00 -5.44 8.36
CA GLY A 212 -1.14 -5.44 9.29
C GLY A 212 -2.29 -6.35 8.84
N GLU A 213 -2.95 -7.01 9.77
CA GLU A 213 -4.29 -7.53 9.52
C GLU A 213 -5.32 -6.39 9.58
N VAL A 214 -6.00 -6.18 8.46
CA VAL A 214 -7.11 -5.24 8.33
C VAL A 214 -8.24 -5.90 7.56
N LEU A 215 -9.43 -5.89 8.15
CA LEU A 215 -10.63 -6.50 7.56
C LEU A 215 -11.47 -5.50 6.76
N PHE A 216 -11.42 -4.22 7.12
CA PHE A 216 -12.27 -3.15 6.59
C PHE A 216 -11.64 -1.77 6.78
N GLY A 217 -12.30 -0.73 6.26
CA GLY A 217 -11.89 0.67 6.45
C GLY A 217 -10.90 1.17 5.39
N ASP A 218 -10.32 2.35 5.64
CA ASP A 218 -9.33 2.96 4.77
C ASP A 218 -7.92 2.53 5.19
N TYR A 219 -7.27 1.73 4.34
CA TYR A 219 -5.96 1.16 4.61
C TYR A 219 -4.86 2.23 4.68
N ASN A 220 -5.06 3.43 4.13
CA ASN A 220 -4.11 4.54 4.25
C ASN A 220 -3.87 4.96 5.71
N GLN A 221 -4.83 4.68 6.60
CA GLN A 221 -4.70 5.04 8.01
C GLN A 221 -3.54 4.35 8.69
N ILE A 222 -3.16 3.14 8.27
CA ILE A 222 -2.06 2.37 8.87
C ILE A 222 -0.96 1.98 7.89
N VAL A 223 -1.26 1.90 6.59
CA VAL A 223 -0.26 1.61 5.54
C VAL A 223 0.28 2.93 4.99
N ASN A 224 1.42 3.34 5.52
CA ASN A 224 2.12 4.58 5.18
C ASN A 224 3.59 4.51 5.65
N ASP A 225 4.34 5.58 5.40
CA ASP A 225 5.78 5.62 5.66
C ASP A 225 6.13 5.53 7.16
N ASP A 226 5.21 5.94 8.04
CA ASP A 226 5.44 6.01 9.48
C ASP A 226 5.07 4.72 10.24
N MET A 227 4.19 3.87 9.67
CA MET A 227 3.63 2.71 10.35
C MET A 227 3.91 1.42 9.58
N LEU A 228 2.93 0.88 8.86
CA LEU A 228 3.05 -0.44 8.24
C LEU A 228 3.39 -0.34 6.76
N HIS A 229 4.15 -1.32 6.27
CA HIS A 229 4.50 -1.40 4.86
C HIS A 229 3.38 -1.95 4.00
N SER A 230 2.51 -2.78 4.58
CA SER A 230 1.39 -3.43 3.89
C SER A 230 0.27 -3.79 4.87
N CYS A 231 -0.87 -4.24 4.35
CA CYS A 231 -1.91 -4.91 5.10
C CYS A 231 -2.65 -5.94 4.25
N THR A 232 -3.42 -6.82 4.89
CA THR A 232 -4.28 -7.80 4.22
C THR A 232 -5.37 -7.13 3.38
N ASN A 233 -5.64 -7.66 2.18
CA ASN A 233 -6.60 -7.11 1.23
C ASN A 233 -7.91 -7.93 1.19
N TYR A 234 -8.71 -7.84 2.26
CA TYR A 234 -9.98 -8.55 2.36
C TYR A 234 -11.03 -8.09 1.31
N GLU A 235 -10.94 -6.85 0.84
CA GLU A 235 -11.80 -6.32 -0.24
C GLU A 235 -11.59 -7.11 -1.54
N CYS A 236 -10.34 -7.32 -1.97
CA CYS A 236 -10.04 -8.13 -3.14
C CYS A 236 -10.26 -9.63 -2.90
N TYR A 237 -10.00 -10.17 -1.70
CA TYR A 237 -10.35 -11.56 -1.37
C TYR A 237 -11.83 -11.84 -1.65
N LYS A 238 -12.74 -10.98 -1.17
CA LYS A 238 -14.17 -11.13 -1.45
C LYS A 238 -14.44 -11.10 -2.94
N GLY A 239 -13.92 -10.08 -3.62
CA GLY A 239 -14.12 -9.90 -5.07
C GLY A 239 -13.62 -11.08 -5.89
N LEU A 240 -12.50 -11.69 -5.51
CA LEU A 240 -11.92 -12.83 -6.19
C LEU A 240 -12.92 -13.98 -6.24
N PHE A 241 -13.31 -14.56 -5.10
CA PHE A 241 -14.18 -15.74 -5.16
C PHE A 241 -15.60 -15.42 -5.67
N SER A 242 -16.16 -14.26 -5.32
CA SER A 242 -17.55 -13.93 -5.69
C SER A 242 -17.69 -13.68 -7.19
N SER A 243 -16.70 -13.04 -7.82
CA SER A 243 -16.69 -12.82 -9.26
C SER A 243 -16.78 -14.11 -10.06
N PHE A 244 -16.08 -15.17 -9.66
CA PHE A 244 -16.16 -16.47 -10.34
C PHE A 244 -17.43 -17.23 -9.98
N ASN A 245 -17.86 -17.21 -8.72
CA ASN A 245 -19.06 -17.91 -8.26
C ASN A 245 -20.36 -17.37 -8.86
N ASP A 246 -20.43 -16.06 -9.08
CA ASP A 246 -21.63 -15.40 -9.58
C ASP A 246 -21.50 -15.03 -11.07
N MET A 247 -20.38 -15.41 -11.71
CA MET A 247 -20.05 -15.11 -13.10
C MET A 247 -20.21 -13.62 -13.40
N ASN A 248 -19.59 -12.82 -12.53
CA ASN A 248 -19.61 -11.36 -12.55
C ASN A 248 -18.22 -10.78 -12.28
N LEU A 249 -17.36 -10.77 -13.30
CA LEU A 249 -16.01 -10.21 -13.22
C LEU A 249 -16.00 -8.68 -13.01
N PHE A 250 -17.14 -7.99 -13.09
CA PHE A 250 -17.21 -6.58 -12.70
C PHE A 250 -16.91 -6.37 -11.21
N GLU A 251 -17.12 -7.35 -10.33
CA GLU A 251 -16.85 -7.17 -8.89
C GLU A 251 -15.35 -7.04 -8.61
N ILE A 252 -14.55 -8.04 -9.02
CA ILE A 252 -13.10 -7.98 -8.85
C ILE A 252 -12.49 -6.82 -9.66
N ALA A 253 -12.97 -6.57 -10.88
CA ALA A 253 -12.50 -5.45 -11.69
C ALA A 253 -12.79 -4.09 -11.03
N HIS A 254 -13.94 -3.95 -10.36
CA HIS A 254 -14.27 -2.75 -9.59
C HIS A 254 -13.35 -2.60 -8.38
N SER A 255 -13.15 -3.65 -7.57
CA SER A 255 -12.25 -3.60 -6.42
C SER A 255 -10.81 -3.23 -6.84
N LEU A 256 -10.30 -3.87 -7.89
CA LEU A 256 -8.96 -3.56 -8.41
C LEU A 256 -8.88 -2.13 -8.97
N ASN A 257 -9.88 -1.67 -9.73
CA ASN A 257 -9.89 -0.29 -10.23
C ASN A 257 -9.96 0.71 -9.09
N ARG A 258 -10.84 0.49 -8.11
CA ARG A 258 -10.99 1.37 -6.96
C ARG A 258 -9.71 1.47 -6.15
N GLN A 259 -8.97 0.38 -6.00
CA GLN A 259 -7.72 0.40 -5.25
C GLN A 259 -6.56 0.97 -6.08
N PHE A 260 -6.39 0.57 -7.34
CA PHE A 260 -5.15 0.77 -8.09
C PHE A 260 -5.31 1.51 -9.42
N GLY A 261 -6.54 1.85 -9.82
CA GLY A 261 -6.85 2.50 -11.08
C GLY A 261 -6.27 3.92 -11.21
N PRO A 262 -6.17 4.43 -12.45
CA PRO A 262 -5.58 5.74 -12.72
C PRO A 262 -6.51 6.91 -12.34
N GLU A 263 -7.79 6.68 -12.10
CA GLU A 263 -8.76 7.75 -11.83
C GLU A 263 -8.56 8.38 -10.45
N GLN A 264 -8.81 9.68 -10.30
CA GLN A 264 -8.51 10.42 -9.06
C GLN A 264 -9.17 9.86 -7.80
N TRP A 265 -10.33 9.19 -7.93
CA TRP A 265 -11.06 8.59 -6.81
C TRP A 265 -10.48 7.24 -6.34
N CYS A 266 -9.48 6.68 -7.04
CA CYS A 266 -8.82 5.44 -6.64
C CYS A 266 -7.82 5.69 -5.50
N ILE A 267 -7.74 4.76 -4.53
CA ILE A 267 -7.27 5.12 -3.18
C ILE A 267 -5.95 4.50 -2.70
N TYR A 268 -5.44 3.46 -3.37
CA TYR A 268 -4.25 2.71 -2.93
C TYR A 268 -3.18 2.56 -4.04
N ARG A 269 -3.16 3.48 -5.02
CA ARG A 269 -2.11 3.51 -6.05
C ARG A 269 -0.72 3.47 -5.42
N GLY A 270 0.15 2.60 -5.95
CA GLY A 270 1.53 2.44 -5.50
C GLY A 270 1.69 1.66 -4.19
N LYS A 271 0.61 1.21 -3.54
CA LYS A 271 0.70 0.32 -2.37
C LYS A 271 0.77 -1.15 -2.78
N HIS A 272 1.50 -1.93 -2.01
CA HIS A 272 1.59 -3.38 -2.17
C HIS A 272 0.82 -4.07 -1.04
N LEU A 273 -0.50 -4.22 -1.20
CA LEU A 273 -1.35 -4.89 -0.21
C LEU A 273 -1.17 -6.42 -0.28
N MET A 274 -1.18 -7.12 0.85
CA MET A 274 -1.09 -8.58 0.89
C MET A 274 -2.39 -9.21 0.44
N THR A 275 -2.34 -9.98 -0.64
CA THR A 275 -3.50 -10.55 -1.34
C THR A 275 -3.54 -12.06 -1.21
N PHE A 276 -4.74 -12.62 -1.09
CA PHE A 276 -4.94 -14.05 -0.87
C PHE A 276 -6.32 -14.45 -1.39
N VAL A 277 -6.52 -15.75 -1.61
CA VAL A 277 -7.80 -16.35 -2.01
C VAL A 277 -8.47 -17.12 -0.88
N ASP A 278 -7.67 -17.51 0.12
CA ASP A 278 -8.08 -18.07 1.40
C ASP A 278 -6.95 -17.91 2.42
N ASN A 279 -7.27 -18.14 3.70
CA ASN A 279 -6.33 -18.16 4.81
C ASN A 279 -6.95 -18.94 5.99
N HIS A 280 -6.32 -18.86 7.16
CA HIS A 280 -6.79 -19.52 8.37
C HIS A 280 -8.11 -18.99 8.98
N ASP A 281 -8.66 -17.86 8.50
CA ASP A 281 -9.88 -17.24 9.05
C ASP A 281 -11.09 -17.37 8.13
N VAL A 282 -10.92 -17.87 6.91
CA VAL A 282 -11.96 -17.98 5.89
C VAL A 282 -12.02 -19.37 5.29
N THR A 283 -13.19 -19.77 4.77
CA THR A 283 -13.36 -21.04 4.05
C THR A 283 -12.32 -21.15 2.93
N ARG A 284 -11.73 -22.34 2.77
CA ARG A 284 -10.72 -22.60 1.73
C ARG A 284 -11.31 -22.37 0.34
N ILE A 285 -10.51 -21.83 -0.58
CA ILE A 285 -10.99 -21.41 -1.90
C ILE A 285 -11.60 -22.58 -2.69
N ALA A 286 -11.01 -23.77 -2.55
CA ALA A 286 -11.53 -24.98 -3.18
C ALA A 286 -12.94 -25.32 -2.69
N SER A 287 -13.29 -25.04 -1.43
CA SER A 287 -14.64 -25.25 -0.90
C SER A 287 -15.61 -24.09 -1.20
N ILE A 288 -15.10 -22.86 -1.33
CA ILE A 288 -15.94 -21.70 -1.67
C ILE A 288 -16.42 -21.76 -3.12
N LEU A 289 -15.55 -22.19 -4.05
CA LEU A 289 -15.87 -22.17 -5.47
C LEU A 289 -16.94 -23.20 -5.84
N LYS A 290 -17.98 -22.73 -6.55
CA LYS A 290 -19.07 -23.58 -7.08
C LYS A 290 -18.60 -24.46 -8.24
N GLN A 291 -17.59 -24.00 -9.00
CA GLN A 291 -16.98 -24.73 -10.12
C GLN A 291 -15.49 -24.90 -9.85
N LYS A 292 -14.98 -26.13 -9.94
CA LYS A 292 -13.58 -26.43 -9.57
C LYS A 292 -12.59 -25.93 -10.60
N GLU A 293 -12.99 -25.86 -11.86
CA GLU A 293 -12.20 -25.31 -12.96
C GLU A 293 -11.85 -23.83 -12.73
N HIS A 294 -12.63 -23.11 -11.91
CA HIS A 294 -12.33 -21.73 -11.52
C HIS A 294 -11.11 -21.58 -10.61
N LEU A 295 -10.57 -22.67 -10.04
CA LEU A 295 -9.31 -22.60 -9.30
C LEU A 295 -8.18 -22.00 -10.16
N TYR A 296 -8.10 -22.40 -11.44
CA TYR A 296 -7.08 -21.91 -12.36
C TYR A 296 -7.17 -20.38 -12.57
N PRO A 297 -8.30 -19.82 -13.05
CA PRO A 297 -8.38 -18.39 -13.25
C PRO A 297 -8.38 -17.56 -11.97
N VAL A 298 -8.81 -18.11 -10.82
CA VAL A 298 -8.65 -17.45 -9.52
C VAL A 298 -7.18 -17.28 -9.16
N TYR A 299 -6.37 -18.34 -9.23
CA TYR A 299 -4.93 -18.25 -8.96
C TYR A 299 -4.19 -17.42 -10.01
N GLY A 300 -4.58 -17.52 -11.28
CA GLY A 300 -4.06 -16.66 -12.34
C GLY A 300 -4.34 -15.18 -12.05
N THR A 301 -5.52 -14.84 -11.55
CA THR A 301 -5.86 -13.46 -11.14
C THR A 301 -5.05 -13.03 -9.91
N LEU A 302 -4.97 -13.88 -8.87
CA LEU A 302 -4.19 -13.60 -7.66
C LEU A 302 -2.71 -13.28 -7.97
N MET A 303 -2.10 -14.05 -8.87
CA MET A 303 -0.68 -13.91 -9.21
C MET A 303 -0.38 -12.74 -10.15
N THR A 304 -1.39 -12.17 -10.80
CA THR A 304 -1.18 -11.14 -11.83
C THR A 304 -1.76 -9.77 -11.45
N MET A 305 -2.64 -9.71 -10.45
CA MET A 305 -3.13 -8.45 -9.90
C MET A 305 -2.06 -7.72 -9.04
N PRO A 306 -2.24 -6.41 -8.75
CA PRO A 306 -1.37 -5.68 -7.82
C PRO A 306 -1.43 -6.24 -6.40
N GLY A 307 -0.29 -6.20 -5.68
CA GLY A 307 -0.20 -6.65 -4.29
C GLY A 307 0.95 -7.63 -4.02
N ILE A 308 0.90 -8.29 -2.87
CA ILE A 308 1.85 -9.31 -2.42
C ILE A 308 1.06 -10.62 -2.29
N PRO A 309 1.15 -11.55 -3.25
CA PRO A 309 0.40 -12.80 -3.19
C PRO A 309 0.83 -13.66 -2.01
N CYS A 310 -0.15 -14.17 -1.29
CA CYS A 310 0.01 -15.11 -0.19
C CYS A 310 -0.83 -16.36 -0.46
N ILE A 311 -0.17 -17.51 -0.54
CA ILE A 311 -0.78 -18.83 -0.70
C ILE A 311 -0.97 -19.44 0.68
N TYR A 312 -2.15 -19.97 0.98
CA TYR A 312 -2.36 -20.72 2.22
C TYR A 312 -2.03 -22.20 2.04
N TYR A 313 -1.38 -22.80 3.03
CA TYR A 313 -0.82 -24.15 2.87
C TYR A 313 -1.88 -25.21 2.52
N GLY A 314 -1.58 -26.01 1.49
CA GLY A 314 -2.47 -27.02 0.92
C GLY A 314 -3.48 -26.48 -0.11
N SER A 315 -3.69 -25.17 -0.18
CA SER A 315 -4.61 -24.58 -1.16
C SER A 315 -4.07 -24.66 -2.58
N GLU A 316 -2.75 -24.80 -2.76
CA GLU A 316 -2.10 -25.08 -4.05
C GLU A 316 -2.36 -26.50 -4.58
N TRP A 317 -2.93 -27.38 -3.74
CA TRP A 317 -3.42 -28.70 -4.14
C TRP A 317 -4.94 -28.70 -4.37
N GLY A 318 -5.62 -27.60 -4.05
CA GLY A 318 -7.07 -27.55 -4.01
C GLY A 318 -7.67 -28.24 -2.78
N GLU A 319 -6.96 -28.25 -1.64
CA GLU A 319 -7.50 -28.81 -0.41
C GLU A 319 -8.78 -28.09 0.01
N GLU A 320 -9.79 -28.87 0.38
CA GLU A 320 -11.08 -28.39 0.86
C GLU A 320 -11.07 -28.14 2.38
N GLY A 321 -11.89 -27.19 2.82
CA GLY A 321 -12.08 -26.86 4.23
C GLY A 321 -13.14 -25.78 4.39
N VAL A 322 -14.16 -26.06 5.19
CA VAL A 322 -15.28 -25.13 5.43
C VAL A 322 -15.22 -24.58 6.85
N LYS A 323 -15.24 -23.24 6.98
CA LYS A 323 -15.42 -22.59 8.27
C LYS A 323 -16.84 -22.87 8.76
N ALA A 324 -16.96 -23.63 9.84
CA ALA A 324 -18.25 -23.89 10.46
C ALA A 324 -18.69 -22.66 11.29
N PRO A 325 -19.98 -22.53 11.62
CA PRO A 325 -20.47 -21.40 12.42
C PRO A 325 -19.85 -21.32 13.82
N ASP A 326 -19.42 -22.46 14.38
CA ASP A 326 -18.95 -22.61 15.76
C ASP A 326 -17.49 -23.06 15.88
N ASN A 327 -16.83 -23.38 14.76
CA ASN A 327 -15.42 -23.76 14.73
C ASN A 327 -14.82 -23.63 13.32
N ASP A 328 -13.50 -23.70 13.26
CA ASP A 328 -12.70 -23.49 12.05
C ASP A 328 -11.60 -24.54 11.90
N TYR A 329 -11.75 -25.71 12.54
CA TYR A 329 -10.76 -26.79 12.51
C TYR A 329 -10.44 -27.28 11.10
N ALA A 330 -11.46 -27.32 10.22
CA ALA A 330 -11.30 -27.74 8.84
C ALA A 330 -10.37 -26.81 8.02
N LEU A 331 -10.08 -25.60 8.50
CA LEU A 331 -9.14 -24.70 7.83
C LEU A 331 -7.68 -25.09 8.08
N ARG A 332 -7.42 -25.96 9.07
CA ARG A 332 -6.07 -26.25 9.57
C ARG A 332 -5.69 -27.73 9.51
N PRO A 333 -5.77 -28.36 8.32
CA PRO A 333 -5.43 -29.77 8.15
C PRO A 333 -3.95 -30.02 8.49
N CYS A 334 -3.67 -31.24 8.95
CA CYS A 334 -2.31 -31.77 9.06
C CYS A 334 -2.03 -32.64 7.84
N PHE A 335 -0.90 -32.43 7.18
CA PHE A 335 -0.47 -33.24 6.03
C PHE A 335 0.82 -33.97 6.34
N ASP A 336 0.89 -35.27 6.05
CA ASP A 336 2.12 -36.03 6.31
C ASP A 336 3.26 -35.66 5.35
N ALA A 337 2.94 -35.27 4.11
CA ALA A 337 3.88 -34.86 3.08
C ALA A 337 3.21 -33.93 2.04
N PRO A 338 4.01 -33.17 1.25
CA PRO A 338 3.50 -32.43 0.10
C PRO A 338 2.75 -33.29 -0.92
N LYS A 339 1.69 -32.75 -1.53
CA LYS A 339 0.84 -33.44 -2.53
C LYS A 339 0.76 -32.68 -3.87
N PRO A 340 1.90 -32.38 -4.53
CA PRO A 340 1.90 -31.58 -5.75
C PRO A 340 1.04 -32.23 -6.85
N ASN A 341 0.30 -31.39 -7.58
CA ASN A 341 -0.57 -31.81 -8.67
C ASN A 341 -0.52 -30.81 -9.85
N GLU A 342 -1.46 -30.93 -10.79
CA GLU A 342 -1.53 -30.03 -11.96
C GLU A 342 -1.74 -28.56 -11.56
N LEU A 343 -2.56 -28.30 -10.53
CA LEU A 343 -2.76 -26.95 -10.00
C LEU A 343 -1.47 -26.40 -9.39
N THR A 344 -0.72 -27.22 -8.64
CA THR A 344 0.59 -26.84 -8.10
C THR A 344 1.57 -26.48 -9.20
N SER A 345 1.61 -27.27 -10.27
CA SER A 345 2.47 -27.02 -11.43
C SER A 345 2.09 -25.71 -12.14
N TYR A 346 0.78 -25.43 -12.23
CA TYR A 346 0.27 -24.16 -12.76
C TYR A 346 0.66 -22.97 -11.88
N ILE A 347 0.46 -23.06 -10.56
CA ILE A 347 0.83 -22.00 -9.62
C ILE A 347 2.34 -21.73 -9.63
N LYS A 348 3.17 -22.78 -9.65
CA LYS A 348 4.64 -22.66 -9.78
C LYS A 348 5.06 -21.86 -11.01
N LYS A 349 4.40 -22.09 -12.15
CA LYS A 349 4.64 -21.30 -13.38
C LYS A 349 4.31 -19.83 -13.18
N LEU A 350 3.14 -19.54 -12.61
CA LEU A 350 2.71 -18.17 -12.33
C LEU A 350 3.66 -17.45 -11.37
N ILE A 351 4.13 -18.14 -10.33
CA ILE A 351 5.15 -17.64 -9.39
C ILE A 351 6.42 -17.25 -10.15
N SER A 352 6.92 -18.16 -10.99
CA SER A 352 8.14 -17.89 -11.76
C SER A 352 7.99 -16.70 -12.71
N PHE A 353 6.82 -16.50 -13.33
CA PHE A 353 6.59 -15.34 -14.19
C PHE A 353 6.52 -14.06 -13.37
N ARG A 354 5.78 -14.08 -12.25
CA ARG A 354 5.64 -12.92 -11.38
C ARG A 354 6.99 -12.44 -10.85
N GLN A 355 7.82 -13.33 -10.33
CA GLN A 355 9.13 -12.99 -9.77
C GLN A 355 10.09 -12.36 -10.79
N LYS A 356 9.87 -12.62 -12.09
CA LYS A 356 10.66 -12.05 -13.18
C LYS A 356 10.07 -10.76 -13.77
N SER A 357 8.81 -10.47 -13.46
CA SER A 357 8.08 -9.34 -14.03
C SER A 357 8.10 -8.12 -13.11
N ASP A 358 8.62 -7.01 -13.63
CA ASP A 358 8.50 -5.72 -12.98
C ASP A 358 7.06 -5.19 -13.06
N ALA A 359 6.36 -5.39 -14.18
CA ALA A 359 4.95 -5.00 -14.34
C ALA A 359 4.02 -5.74 -13.38
N LEU A 360 4.17 -7.06 -13.18
CA LEU A 360 3.31 -7.80 -12.25
C LEU A 360 3.60 -7.42 -10.78
N CYS A 361 4.85 -7.15 -10.42
CA CYS A 361 5.23 -6.75 -9.06
C CYS A 361 4.89 -5.28 -8.75
N ASN A 362 5.26 -4.35 -9.63
CA ASN A 362 5.25 -2.91 -9.39
C ASN A 362 4.38 -2.10 -10.35
N GLY A 363 3.91 -2.71 -11.44
CA GLY A 363 3.20 -2.00 -12.49
C GLY A 363 1.88 -1.40 -12.03
N SER A 364 1.54 -0.26 -12.63
CA SER A 364 0.21 0.35 -12.58
C SER A 364 -0.87 -0.64 -13.01
N TYR A 365 -2.14 -0.36 -12.67
CA TYR A 365 -3.28 -1.18 -13.03
C TYR A 365 -4.30 -0.35 -13.82
N ARG A 366 -4.85 -0.92 -14.89
CA ARG A 366 -5.99 -0.34 -15.63
C ARG A 366 -6.82 -1.43 -16.27
N ASN A 367 -8.15 -1.27 -16.27
CA ASN A 367 -9.04 -2.13 -17.05
C ASN A 367 -8.96 -1.82 -18.55
N VAL A 368 -8.82 -2.86 -19.38
CA VAL A 368 -8.86 -2.75 -20.85
C VAL A 368 -10.22 -3.17 -21.39
N MET A 369 -10.74 -4.31 -20.93
CA MET A 369 -12.06 -4.80 -21.33
C MET A 369 -12.69 -5.58 -20.19
N ILE A 370 -13.98 -5.38 -19.94
CA ILE A 370 -14.73 -6.08 -18.90
C ILE A 370 -16.06 -6.57 -19.48
N THR A 371 -16.39 -7.83 -19.24
CA THR A 371 -17.72 -8.40 -19.38
C THR A 371 -18.08 -9.11 -18.07
N ASN A 372 -19.27 -9.70 -17.99
CA ASN A 372 -19.63 -10.56 -16.85
C ASN A 372 -18.65 -11.74 -16.67
N ARG A 373 -18.07 -12.24 -17.77
CA ARG A 373 -17.34 -13.51 -17.80
C ARG A 373 -15.88 -13.39 -18.23
N GLN A 374 -15.49 -12.25 -18.79
CA GLN A 374 -14.14 -12.00 -19.27
C GLN A 374 -13.61 -10.67 -18.72
N LEU A 375 -12.33 -10.65 -18.37
CA LEU A 375 -11.64 -9.48 -17.87
C LEU A 375 -10.27 -9.40 -18.54
N ILE A 376 -9.98 -8.28 -19.17
CA ILE A 376 -8.64 -7.93 -19.65
C ILE A 376 -8.21 -6.68 -18.90
N PHE A 377 -7.09 -6.78 -18.18
CA PHE A 377 -6.47 -5.62 -17.53
C PHE A 377 -4.99 -5.51 -17.91
N GLU A 378 -4.49 -4.30 -17.79
CA GLU A 378 -3.10 -3.94 -18.06
C GLU A 378 -2.33 -3.82 -16.75
N ARG A 379 -1.10 -4.37 -16.76
CA ARG A 379 -0.04 -4.06 -15.80
C ARG A 379 1.09 -3.38 -16.54
N ARG A 380 1.57 -2.24 -16.05
CA ARG A 380 2.58 -1.45 -16.78
C ARG A 380 3.54 -0.68 -15.89
N THR A 381 4.83 -0.79 -16.19
CA THR A 381 5.90 0.12 -15.75
C THR A 381 6.51 0.81 -16.97
N ASP A 382 7.56 1.61 -16.76
CA ASP A 382 8.32 2.22 -17.87
C ASP A 382 9.11 1.18 -18.68
N ARG A 383 9.33 -0.01 -18.12
CA ARG A 383 10.15 -1.07 -18.72
C ARG A 383 9.34 -2.21 -19.32
N GLU A 384 8.14 -2.44 -18.80
CA GLU A 384 7.37 -3.63 -19.14
C GLU A 384 5.88 -3.31 -19.24
N GLN A 385 5.22 -3.88 -20.25
CA GLN A 385 3.77 -3.80 -20.44
C GLN A 385 3.21 -5.21 -20.60
N ILE A 386 2.20 -5.53 -19.80
CA ILE A 386 1.54 -6.83 -19.79
C ILE A 386 0.03 -6.66 -19.87
N PHE A 387 -0.62 -7.41 -20.75
CA PHE A 387 -2.06 -7.65 -20.67
C PHE A 387 -2.33 -9.00 -20.01
N VAL A 388 -3.24 -9.00 -19.05
CA VAL A 388 -3.73 -10.21 -18.40
C VAL A 388 -5.16 -10.41 -18.87
N ALA A 389 -5.42 -11.51 -19.56
CA ALA A 389 -6.72 -11.83 -20.14
C ALA A 389 -7.31 -13.07 -19.47
N ILE A 390 -8.43 -12.91 -18.79
CA ILE A 390 -9.10 -13.92 -17.98
C ILE A 390 -10.42 -14.29 -18.66
N ASN A 391 -10.66 -15.58 -18.84
CA ASN A 391 -11.95 -16.13 -19.26
C ASN A 391 -12.50 -17.09 -18.20
N ALA A 392 -13.54 -16.66 -17.49
CA ALA A 392 -14.23 -17.47 -16.48
C ALA A 392 -15.25 -18.45 -17.09
N GLU A 393 -15.49 -18.40 -18.40
CA GLU A 393 -16.49 -19.22 -19.08
C GLU A 393 -15.93 -20.57 -19.55
N GLY A 394 -16.80 -21.58 -19.60
CA GLY A 394 -16.48 -22.92 -20.12
C GLY A 394 -16.42 -23.03 -21.65
N THR A 395 -16.48 -21.90 -22.35
CA THR A 395 -16.38 -21.80 -23.81
C THR A 395 -15.29 -20.82 -24.20
N GLU A 396 -14.75 -21.02 -25.40
CA GLU A 396 -13.83 -20.05 -26.01
C GLU A 396 -14.55 -18.70 -26.20
N PHE A 397 -13.80 -17.61 -26.01
CA PHE A 397 -14.30 -16.26 -26.22
C PHE A 397 -13.27 -15.43 -26.99
N THR A 398 -13.73 -14.70 -28.00
CA THR A 398 -12.90 -13.75 -28.76
C THR A 398 -13.24 -12.32 -28.37
N ALA A 399 -12.32 -11.68 -27.64
CA ALA A 399 -12.37 -10.27 -27.31
C ALA A 399 -12.11 -9.43 -28.56
N ASN A 400 -12.84 -8.32 -28.70
CA ASN A 400 -12.66 -7.33 -29.76
C ASN A 400 -12.47 -5.97 -29.12
N HIS A 401 -11.28 -5.39 -29.21
CA HIS A 401 -10.98 -4.09 -28.61
C HIS A 401 -9.83 -3.40 -29.35
N GLY A 402 -9.93 -2.08 -29.54
CA GLY A 402 -8.98 -1.31 -30.35
C GLY A 402 -7.54 -1.31 -29.79
N GLU A 403 -7.39 -1.51 -28.48
CA GLU A 403 -6.09 -1.59 -27.81
C GLU A 403 -5.43 -2.98 -27.90
N LEU A 404 -6.14 -4.02 -28.35
CA LEU A 404 -5.59 -5.37 -28.54
C LEU A 404 -4.78 -5.43 -29.84
N GLN A 405 -3.66 -4.73 -29.90
CA GLN A 405 -2.81 -4.60 -31.09
C GLN A 405 -1.36 -4.90 -30.74
N GLY A 406 -0.58 -5.34 -31.73
CA GLY A 406 0.87 -5.51 -31.59
C GLY A 406 1.30 -6.95 -31.31
N GLU A 407 2.61 -7.16 -31.33
CA GLU A 407 3.23 -8.45 -31.07
C GLU A 407 3.33 -8.71 -29.56
N VAL A 408 2.90 -9.90 -29.15
CA VAL A 408 2.93 -10.34 -27.76
C VAL A 408 3.42 -11.78 -27.66
N ARG A 409 3.94 -12.13 -26.47
CA ARG A 409 4.14 -13.52 -26.04
C ARG A 409 3.18 -13.84 -24.92
N ASP A 410 2.40 -14.91 -25.08
CA ASP A 410 1.65 -15.50 -23.97
C ASP A 410 2.59 -16.38 -23.14
N LEU A 411 2.95 -15.92 -21.94
CA LEU A 411 3.84 -16.66 -21.03
C LEU A 411 3.23 -17.99 -20.58
N ALA A 412 1.91 -18.07 -20.44
CA ALA A 412 1.25 -19.30 -19.98
C ALA A 412 1.26 -20.41 -21.05
N ALA A 413 1.13 -20.02 -22.33
CA ALA A 413 1.13 -20.94 -23.46
C ALA A 413 2.51 -21.10 -24.14
N ASP A 414 3.45 -20.23 -23.82
CA ASP A 414 4.74 -20.05 -24.51
C ASP A 414 4.61 -19.85 -26.02
N THR A 415 3.65 -19.02 -26.44
CA THR A 415 3.41 -18.74 -27.87
C THR A 415 3.49 -17.26 -28.17
N ARG A 416 4.20 -16.91 -29.24
CA ARG A 416 4.24 -15.56 -29.81
C ARG A 416 3.19 -15.41 -30.91
N PHE A 417 2.50 -14.28 -30.92
CA PHE A 417 1.54 -13.94 -31.95
C PHE A 417 1.26 -12.43 -31.98
N THR A 418 0.65 -11.97 -33.07
CA THR A 418 0.24 -10.56 -33.22
C THR A 418 -1.26 -10.43 -32.99
N MET A 419 -1.65 -9.55 -32.08
CA MET A 419 -3.05 -9.14 -31.92
C MET A 419 -3.38 -8.09 -32.97
N ASN A 420 -4.53 -8.24 -33.65
CA ASN A 420 -5.01 -7.33 -34.70
C ASN A 420 -6.41 -6.77 -34.36
N GLY A 421 -6.58 -6.31 -33.13
CA GLY A 421 -7.84 -5.86 -32.54
C GLY A 421 -8.65 -6.98 -31.89
N GLN A 422 -8.10 -8.19 -31.86
CA GLN A 422 -8.76 -9.40 -31.38
C GLN A 422 -7.81 -10.25 -30.53
N LEU A 423 -8.39 -10.91 -29.52
CA LEU A 423 -7.71 -11.90 -28.69
C LEU A 423 -8.68 -13.05 -28.37
N THR A 424 -8.29 -14.28 -28.68
CA THR A 424 -9.07 -15.49 -28.38
C THR A 424 -8.58 -16.14 -27.10
N MET A 425 -9.46 -16.23 -26.11
CA MET A 425 -9.20 -16.83 -24.81
C MET A 425 -9.85 -18.20 -24.70
N LYS A 426 -9.09 -19.19 -24.23
CA LYS A 426 -9.57 -20.56 -23.98
C LYS A 426 -10.56 -20.60 -22.80
N PRO A 427 -11.40 -21.64 -22.69
CA PRO A 427 -12.23 -21.86 -21.51
C PRO A 427 -11.41 -21.84 -20.21
N TYR A 428 -11.94 -21.26 -19.13
CA TYR A 428 -11.35 -21.24 -17.78
C TYR A 428 -9.84 -20.90 -17.75
N SER A 429 -9.42 -19.91 -18.53
CA SER A 429 -8.01 -19.63 -18.76
C SER A 429 -7.59 -18.23 -18.33
N VAL A 430 -6.28 -18.09 -18.12
CA VAL A 430 -5.60 -16.80 -17.95
C VAL A 430 -4.42 -16.78 -18.90
N GLN A 431 -4.37 -15.77 -19.75
CA GLN A 431 -3.25 -15.49 -20.64
C GLN A 431 -2.48 -14.28 -20.10
N ILE A 432 -1.15 -14.38 -20.09
CA ILE A 432 -0.26 -13.32 -19.62
C ILE A 432 0.56 -12.87 -20.81
N LEU A 433 0.14 -11.77 -21.43
CA LEU A 433 0.62 -11.29 -22.71
C LEU A 433 1.66 -10.19 -22.49
N VAL A 434 2.93 -10.53 -22.66
CA VAL A 434 4.05 -9.58 -22.59
C VAL A 434 4.24 -8.94 -23.96
N PHE A 435 4.28 -7.61 -24.00
CA PHE A 435 4.60 -6.84 -25.19
C PHE A 435 6.11 -6.74 -25.40
N ASP A 436 6.54 -6.55 -26.65
CA ASP A 436 7.96 -6.47 -27.03
C ASP A 436 8.79 -7.62 -26.43
N PRO A 437 8.45 -8.89 -26.74
CA PRO A 437 9.00 -10.05 -26.05
C PRO A 437 10.53 -10.20 -26.20
N ASP A 438 11.13 -9.59 -27.22
CA ASP A 438 12.58 -9.62 -27.44
C ASP A 438 13.34 -8.73 -26.46
N SER A 439 12.67 -7.74 -25.85
CA SER A 439 13.24 -6.90 -24.79
C SER A 439 13.24 -7.58 -23.41
N HIS A 440 12.61 -8.75 -23.28
CA HIS A 440 12.43 -9.50 -22.02
C HIS A 440 12.96 -10.94 -22.08
N PRO A 441 14.27 -11.16 -22.33
CA PRO A 441 14.88 -12.50 -22.45
C PRO A 441 14.83 -13.32 -21.14
N GLU A 442 14.61 -12.70 -19.99
CA GLU A 442 14.45 -13.36 -18.69
C GLU A 442 13.34 -14.42 -18.67
N TYR A 443 12.34 -14.28 -19.55
CA TYR A 443 11.26 -15.24 -19.72
C TYR A 443 11.66 -16.50 -20.51
N ASP A 444 12.72 -16.45 -21.33
CA ASP A 444 13.19 -17.60 -22.11
C ASP A 444 13.79 -18.72 -21.24
N THR A 445 14.32 -18.37 -20.07
CA THR A 445 14.90 -19.34 -19.13
C THR A 445 13.84 -20.14 -18.37
N VAL A 446 12.57 -19.67 -18.31
CA VAL A 446 11.47 -20.41 -17.67
C VAL A 446 11.12 -21.65 -18.50
N THR A 447 11.11 -21.51 -19.82
CA THR A 447 10.70 -22.56 -20.76
C THR A 447 11.83 -23.54 -21.09
N GLN A 448 13.10 -23.11 -20.99
CA GLN A 448 14.26 -23.99 -21.18
C GLN A 448 14.42 -25.04 -20.07
N LYS A 449 14.22 -24.72 -18.79
CA LYS A 449 14.29 -25.72 -17.70
C LYS A 449 13.22 -26.81 -17.82
N GLU A 450 12.03 -26.48 -18.32
CA GLU A 450 10.97 -27.47 -18.58
C GLU A 450 11.26 -28.31 -19.83
N ALA A 451 11.88 -27.71 -20.85
CA ALA A 451 12.33 -28.44 -22.03
C ALA A 451 13.50 -29.39 -21.71
N GLU A 452 14.37 -29.03 -20.78
CA GLU A 452 15.44 -29.91 -20.26
C GLU A 452 14.88 -31.06 -19.41
N GLN A 453 13.91 -30.80 -18.52
CA GLN A 453 13.23 -31.87 -17.75
C GLN A 453 12.36 -32.79 -18.62
N LYS A 454 11.76 -32.30 -19.70
CA LYS A 454 11.08 -33.13 -20.72
C LYS A 454 12.05 -33.75 -21.74
N GLY A 455 13.27 -33.23 -21.82
CA GLY A 455 14.30 -33.58 -22.80
C GLY A 455 15.15 -34.78 -22.42
N GLU A 456 15.22 -35.15 -21.15
CA GLU A 456 15.91 -36.37 -20.68
C GLU A 456 15.29 -37.68 -21.22
N GLU A 457 14.09 -37.63 -21.83
CA GLU A 457 13.49 -38.78 -22.52
C GLU A 457 13.80 -38.87 -24.03
N ARG A 458 14.52 -37.92 -24.65
CA ARG A 458 14.83 -38.00 -26.09
C ARG A 458 16.23 -37.47 -26.44
N ASN A 459 17.19 -38.40 -26.54
CA ASN A 459 18.46 -38.18 -27.23
C ASN A 459 18.25 -37.75 -28.69
N ILE A 460 19.05 -36.78 -29.18
CA ILE A 460 20.08 -36.91 -30.25
C ILE A 460 20.52 -35.51 -30.77
N GLU A 461 21.84 -35.39 -30.94
CA GLU A 461 22.69 -34.39 -31.62
C GLU A 461 22.09 -33.49 -32.74
N CYS A 462 22.55 -32.22 -32.85
CA CYS A 462 23.46 -31.73 -33.91
C CYS A 462 23.79 -30.22 -33.77
N LYS A 463 24.89 -29.78 -34.40
CA LYS A 463 25.71 -28.57 -34.19
C LYS A 463 25.41 -27.39 -35.16
N THR A 464 25.89 -26.19 -34.74
CA THR A 464 26.46 -25.02 -35.53
C THR A 464 25.49 -24.17 -36.38
N ALA A 465 25.64 -22.84 -36.61
CA ALA A 465 26.59 -21.78 -36.22
C ALA A 465 26.03 -20.36 -36.54
N GLU A 466 26.48 -19.38 -35.74
CA GLU A 466 26.90 -17.97 -35.96
C GLU A 466 26.26 -16.97 -36.97
N SER A 467 25.96 -15.79 -36.38
CA SER A 467 26.26 -14.39 -36.78
C SER A 467 25.38 -13.67 -37.82
N TYR A 468 25.00 -12.41 -37.53
CA TYR A 468 25.54 -11.17 -38.13
C TYR A 468 24.96 -9.92 -37.40
N ALA A 469 25.72 -8.83 -37.40
CA ALA A 469 25.53 -7.61 -36.61
C ALA A 469 25.23 -6.35 -37.47
N SER A 470 24.97 -5.24 -36.75
CA SER A 470 25.10 -3.80 -37.13
C SER A 470 23.88 -3.13 -37.80
N SER A 471 23.61 -1.82 -37.70
CA SER A 471 23.95 -0.68 -36.80
C SER A 471 23.23 0.59 -37.34
N ASP A 472 23.25 1.69 -36.57
CA ASP A 472 23.04 3.14 -36.89
C ASP A 472 21.72 3.78 -36.39
N CYS A 473 21.77 4.70 -35.38
CA CYS A 473 22.15 6.14 -35.35
C CYS A 473 21.04 7.06 -35.93
N THR A 474 20.57 8.20 -35.39
CA THR A 474 20.94 9.17 -34.32
C THR A 474 19.84 10.24 -34.24
N ALA A 475 19.58 10.84 -33.06
CA ALA A 475 19.38 12.30 -32.78
C ALA A 475 18.65 12.51 -31.44
N GLN A 476 19.35 13.01 -30.41
CA GLN A 476 18.78 13.31 -29.09
C GLN A 476 18.70 14.84 -28.88
N ASN A 477 17.47 15.37 -28.77
CA ASN A 477 17.22 16.65 -28.10
C ASN A 477 17.32 16.43 -26.59
N THR A 478 18.40 16.90 -25.96
CA THR A 478 18.57 16.85 -24.50
C THR A 478 17.70 17.92 -23.85
N THR A 479 16.53 17.53 -23.34
CA THR A 479 15.71 18.36 -22.45
C THR A 479 16.37 18.41 -21.07
N LEU A 480 16.62 19.61 -20.53
CA LEU A 480 17.14 19.84 -19.16
C LEU A 480 16.27 19.13 -18.11
N SER A 481 16.90 18.56 -17.08
CA SER A 481 16.18 17.95 -15.95
C SER A 481 15.96 18.97 -14.82
N LEU A 482 14.97 18.75 -13.95
CA LEU A 482 14.73 19.60 -12.78
C LEU A 482 15.98 19.71 -11.87
N ALA A 483 16.78 18.64 -11.79
CA ALA A 483 18.00 18.61 -10.98
C ALA A 483 19.10 19.55 -11.51
N ASP A 484 19.02 19.92 -12.78
CA ASP A 484 19.98 20.85 -13.42
C ASP A 484 19.57 22.32 -13.24
N LEU A 485 18.45 22.60 -12.58
CA LEU A 485 17.86 23.94 -12.45
C LEU A 485 17.96 24.48 -11.03
N THR A 486 18.29 25.76 -10.92
CA THR A 486 17.99 26.49 -9.69
C THR A 486 16.53 26.94 -9.71
N VAL A 487 15.69 26.39 -8.83
CA VAL A 487 14.32 26.88 -8.64
C VAL A 487 14.29 28.01 -7.61
N VAL A 488 13.64 29.11 -7.93
CA VAL A 488 13.53 30.31 -7.09
C VAL A 488 12.06 30.61 -6.82
N LEU A 489 11.67 30.58 -5.55
CA LEU A 489 10.32 30.96 -5.10
C LEU A 489 10.28 32.47 -4.80
N GLY A 490 9.48 33.21 -5.56
CA GLY A 490 9.30 34.66 -5.48
C GLY A 490 8.49 35.17 -4.29
N SER A 491 8.43 34.42 -3.18
CA SER A 491 7.46 34.64 -2.09
C SER A 491 8.04 34.28 -0.73
N ALA A 492 7.83 35.16 0.26
CA ALA A 492 8.21 34.92 1.66
C ALA A 492 7.27 33.96 2.43
N SER A 493 6.17 33.50 1.83
CA SER A 493 5.19 32.63 2.50
C SER A 493 5.80 31.28 2.89
N PRO A 494 5.85 30.92 4.19
CA PRO A 494 6.34 29.61 4.64
C PRO A 494 5.52 28.45 4.04
N ARG A 495 4.20 28.64 3.90
CA ARG A 495 3.29 27.63 3.33
C ARG A 495 3.63 27.27 1.88
N ARG A 496 4.07 28.23 1.07
CA ARG A 496 4.46 27.97 -0.33
C ARG A 496 5.79 27.22 -0.41
N THR A 497 6.70 27.49 0.54
CA THR A 497 7.96 26.76 0.72
C THR A 497 7.68 25.31 1.12
N GLU A 498 6.78 25.09 2.08
CA GLU A 498 6.34 23.76 2.52
C GLU A 498 5.73 22.97 1.36
N LEU A 499 4.86 23.57 0.55
CA LEU A 499 4.25 22.91 -0.62
C LEU A 499 5.27 22.49 -1.68
N LEU A 500 6.25 23.34 -1.99
CA LEU A 500 7.33 22.95 -2.92
C LEU A 500 8.22 21.85 -2.33
N THR A 501 8.49 21.90 -1.03
CA THR A 501 9.28 20.87 -0.33
C THR A 501 8.56 19.52 -0.31
N GLN A 502 7.25 19.53 -0.02
CA GLN A 502 6.40 18.35 -0.06
C GLN A 502 6.38 17.72 -1.47
N ALA A 503 6.45 18.53 -2.52
CA ALA A 503 6.54 18.07 -3.90
C ALA A 503 7.97 17.63 -4.31
N GLY A 504 8.94 17.65 -3.39
CA GLY A 504 10.32 17.26 -3.67
C GLY A 504 11.06 18.23 -4.59
N ILE A 505 10.65 19.50 -4.67
CA ILE A 505 11.28 20.53 -5.52
C ILE A 505 12.24 21.36 -4.66
N PRO A 506 13.58 21.16 -4.79
CA PRO A 506 14.56 21.99 -4.10
C PRO A 506 14.47 23.41 -4.63
N HIS A 507 14.40 24.41 -3.75
CA HIS A 507 14.23 25.79 -4.16
C HIS A 507 14.88 26.77 -3.19
N VAL A 508 15.16 27.98 -3.70
CA VAL A 508 15.65 29.11 -2.92
C VAL A 508 14.53 30.13 -2.79
N VAL A 509 14.33 30.67 -1.59
CA VAL A 509 13.32 31.70 -1.35
C VAL A 509 13.92 33.08 -1.61
N CYS A 510 13.31 33.83 -2.53
CA CYS A 510 13.69 35.21 -2.86
C CYS A 510 12.41 36.06 -2.98
N PRO A 511 11.95 36.70 -1.89
CA PRO A 511 10.73 37.49 -1.92
C PRO A 511 10.87 38.70 -2.86
N SER A 512 9.85 38.93 -3.70
CA SER A 512 9.78 40.14 -4.53
C SER A 512 9.71 41.41 -3.66
N SER A 513 10.41 42.46 -4.09
CA SER A 513 10.33 43.81 -3.49
C SER A 513 9.61 44.82 -4.37
N CYS A 514 8.90 44.38 -5.42
CA CYS A 514 8.20 45.29 -6.33
C CYS A 514 6.96 45.92 -5.68
N GLU A 515 6.66 47.17 -6.06
CA GLU A 515 5.35 47.76 -5.77
C GLU A 515 4.28 47.04 -6.60
N GLU A 516 3.20 46.61 -5.94
CA GLU A 516 2.10 45.87 -6.55
C GLU A 516 1.16 46.84 -7.28
N HIS A 517 0.99 46.66 -8.59
CA HIS A 517 0.11 47.48 -9.43
C HIS A 517 -1.04 46.63 -9.98
N ILE A 518 -2.28 46.92 -9.62
CA ILE A 518 -3.46 46.17 -10.07
C ILE A 518 -4.22 47.00 -11.11
N THR A 519 -4.50 46.43 -12.28
CA THR A 519 -5.22 47.10 -13.38
C THR A 519 -6.62 46.54 -13.65
N SER A 520 -6.88 45.29 -13.24
CA SER A 520 -8.20 44.66 -13.33
C SER A 520 -8.94 44.67 -11.99
N SER A 521 -10.27 44.53 -12.06
CA SER A 521 -11.12 44.27 -10.89
C SER A 521 -11.60 42.81 -10.82
N ARG A 522 -11.23 41.97 -11.79
CA ARG A 522 -11.62 40.55 -11.85
C ARG A 522 -10.61 39.70 -11.06
N PRO A 523 -11.04 38.87 -10.09
CA PRO A 523 -10.14 38.12 -9.24
C PRO A 523 -9.08 37.31 -9.98
N GLU A 524 -9.45 36.66 -11.09
CA GLU A 524 -8.56 35.86 -11.93
C GLU A 524 -7.46 36.71 -12.60
N ASP A 525 -7.81 37.88 -13.13
CA ASP A 525 -6.86 38.77 -13.79
C ASP A 525 -5.92 39.38 -12.74
N VAL A 526 -6.45 39.76 -11.57
CA VAL A 526 -5.68 40.36 -10.46
C VAL A 526 -4.59 39.42 -9.96
N VAL A 527 -4.90 38.15 -9.69
CA VAL A 527 -3.88 37.21 -9.19
C VAL A 527 -2.82 36.89 -10.22
N GLN A 528 -3.17 36.87 -11.51
CA GLN A 528 -2.20 36.67 -12.59
C GLN A 528 -1.25 37.88 -12.73
N GLU A 529 -1.80 39.11 -12.73
CA GLU A 529 -1.00 40.35 -12.77
C GLU A 529 -0.01 40.42 -11.60
N LEU A 530 -0.47 40.11 -10.38
CA LEU A 530 0.37 40.14 -9.18
C LEU A 530 1.43 39.03 -9.19
N ALA A 531 1.07 37.81 -9.60
CA ALA A 531 2.02 36.71 -9.70
C ALA A 531 3.12 36.99 -10.76
N GLU A 532 2.74 37.60 -11.89
CA GLU A 532 3.67 37.99 -12.95
C GLU A 532 4.63 39.09 -12.50
N GLN A 533 4.13 40.14 -11.83
CA GLN A 533 4.99 41.21 -11.28
C GLN A 533 6.02 40.65 -10.30
N LYS A 534 5.60 39.74 -9.42
CA LYS A 534 6.49 39.08 -8.44
C LYS A 534 7.53 38.21 -9.13
N ALA A 535 7.14 37.40 -10.10
CA ALA A 535 8.06 36.57 -10.86
C ALA A 535 9.05 37.42 -11.66
N GLN A 536 8.58 38.47 -12.34
CA GLN A 536 9.40 39.31 -13.21
C GLN A 536 10.44 40.13 -12.43
N ASN A 537 10.09 40.63 -11.24
CA ASN A 537 11.06 41.31 -10.36
C ASN A 537 12.22 40.36 -9.99
N VAL A 538 11.89 39.18 -9.46
CA VAL A 538 12.88 38.17 -9.05
C VAL A 538 13.69 37.65 -10.24
N TYR A 539 13.04 37.45 -11.39
CA TYR A 539 13.70 37.04 -12.63
C TYR A 539 14.73 38.07 -13.11
N THR A 540 14.38 39.37 -13.08
CA THR A 540 15.28 40.44 -13.54
C THR A 540 16.55 40.48 -12.69
N ASP A 541 16.40 40.37 -11.37
CA ASP A 541 17.53 40.34 -10.43
C ASP A 541 18.39 39.07 -10.59
N ARG A 542 17.74 37.92 -10.81
CA ARG A 542 18.41 36.64 -11.01
C ARG A 542 19.19 36.60 -12.33
N LEU A 543 18.60 37.07 -13.43
CA LEU A 543 19.23 37.14 -14.74
C LEU A 543 20.44 38.06 -14.75
N ALA A 544 20.35 39.23 -14.08
CA ALA A 544 21.48 40.15 -13.96
C ALA A 544 22.65 39.53 -13.20
N SER A 545 22.36 38.67 -12.22
CA SER A 545 23.38 38.03 -11.36
C SER A 545 23.93 36.72 -11.94
N HIS A 546 23.14 35.98 -12.74
CA HIS A 546 23.47 34.65 -13.28
C HIS A 546 22.99 34.48 -14.74
N PRO A 547 23.49 35.26 -15.70
CA PRO A 547 22.92 35.34 -17.06
C PRO A 547 23.12 34.09 -17.94
N GLY A 548 23.94 33.13 -17.53
CA GLY A 548 24.22 31.90 -18.30
C GLY A 548 23.88 30.60 -17.56
N GLU A 549 23.23 30.69 -16.39
CA GLU A 549 22.80 29.53 -15.63
C GLU A 549 21.32 29.24 -15.90
N PRO A 550 20.91 27.97 -16.04
CA PRO A 550 19.51 27.64 -16.20
C PRO A 550 18.78 27.72 -14.83
N PHE A 551 17.67 28.45 -14.79
CA PHE A 551 16.88 28.63 -13.57
C PHE A 551 15.38 28.80 -13.86
N LEU A 552 14.57 28.56 -12.84
CA LEU A 552 13.12 28.70 -12.87
C LEU A 552 12.68 29.64 -11.74
N VAL A 553 11.94 30.70 -12.07
CA VAL A 553 11.30 31.58 -11.09
C VAL A 553 9.82 31.26 -10.99
N ILE A 554 9.31 31.11 -9.77
CA ILE A 554 7.90 30.87 -9.45
C ILE A 554 7.36 32.07 -8.66
N GLY A 555 6.55 32.91 -9.29
CA GLY A 555 5.74 33.93 -8.63
C GLY A 555 4.35 33.40 -8.33
N SER A 556 3.76 33.78 -7.19
CA SER A 556 2.39 33.39 -6.83
C SER A 556 1.70 34.46 -5.99
N ASP A 557 0.40 34.65 -6.23
CA ASP A 557 -0.48 35.49 -5.43
C ASP A 557 -1.86 34.86 -5.23
N THR A 558 -2.54 35.22 -4.13
CA THR A 558 -3.77 34.54 -3.69
C THR A 558 -4.78 35.55 -3.17
N VAL A 559 -6.01 35.51 -3.71
CA VAL A 559 -7.12 36.34 -3.26
C VAL A 559 -8.35 35.50 -2.95
N VAL A 560 -9.12 35.95 -1.97
CA VAL A 560 -10.45 35.42 -1.67
C VAL A 560 -11.47 36.35 -2.32
N SER A 561 -12.48 35.81 -2.98
CA SER A 561 -13.57 36.54 -3.60
C SER A 561 -14.91 36.02 -3.09
N ASN A 562 -15.76 36.92 -2.63
CA ASN A 562 -17.12 36.62 -2.24
C ASN A 562 -18.09 37.43 -3.11
N ASN A 563 -18.96 36.77 -3.87
CA ASN A 563 -19.91 37.40 -4.79
C ASN A 563 -19.25 38.41 -5.76
N GLY A 564 -18.06 38.08 -6.28
CA GLY A 564 -17.29 38.93 -7.20
C GLY A 564 -16.53 40.08 -6.54
N LYS A 565 -16.59 40.22 -5.21
CA LYS A 565 -15.80 41.21 -4.46
C LYS A 565 -14.57 40.56 -3.84
N ILE A 566 -13.39 41.09 -4.16
CA ILE A 566 -12.13 40.66 -3.56
C ILE A 566 -12.06 41.06 -2.09
N LEU A 567 -11.73 40.10 -1.23
CA LEU A 567 -11.47 40.25 0.19
C LEU A 567 -9.97 40.13 0.42
N GLY A 568 -9.33 41.26 0.72
CA GLY A 568 -7.92 41.31 1.09
C GLY A 568 -7.67 40.85 2.52
N LYS A 569 -6.53 41.27 3.08
CA LYS A 569 -6.23 41.07 4.50
C LYS A 569 -7.02 42.09 5.34
N PRO A 570 -7.57 41.70 6.50
CA PRO A 570 -8.32 42.63 7.34
C PRO A 570 -7.39 43.66 7.99
N SER A 571 -7.82 44.92 8.05
CA SER A 571 -7.11 46.01 8.73
C SER A 571 -7.26 45.98 10.26
N GLY A 572 -8.19 45.17 10.79
CA GLY A 572 -8.42 44.99 12.21
C GLY A 572 -9.52 43.95 12.51
N GLU A 573 -9.78 43.73 13.80
CA GLU A 573 -10.72 42.70 14.28
C GLU A 573 -12.14 42.87 13.73
N GLU A 574 -12.66 44.10 13.69
CA GLU A 574 -14.01 44.36 13.18
C GLU A 574 -14.14 44.01 11.69
N GLU A 575 -13.13 44.33 10.88
CA GLU A 575 -13.14 43.97 9.46
C GLU A 575 -13.01 42.46 9.27
N ALA A 576 -12.16 41.79 10.05
CA ALA A 576 -12.03 40.34 10.03
C ALA A 576 -13.36 39.65 10.41
N ARG A 577 -14.06 40.18 11.42
CA ARG A 577 -15.39 39.72 11.85
C ARG A 577 -16.40 39.83 10.71
N HIS A 578 -16.46 40.99 10.05
CA HIS A 578 -17.35 41.23 8.92
C HIS A 578 -17.04 40.30 7.73
N MET A 579 -15.75 40.06 7.43
CA MET A 579 -15.34 39.11 6.39
C MET A 579 -15.87 37.71 6.70
N ILE A 580 -15.59 37.15 7.88
CA ILE A 580 -16.04 35.81 8.27
C ILE A 580 -17.57 35.70 8.27
N GLN A 581 -18.26 36.71 8.80
CA GLN A 581 -19.72 36.75 8.77
C GLN A 581 -20.31 36.74 7.36
N SER A 582 -19.59 37.27 6.37
CA SER A 582 -20.01 37.24 4.96
C SER A 582 -19.72 35.90 4.27
N LEU A 583 -18.79 35.11 4.81
CA LEU A 583 -18.37 33.82 4.25
C LEU A 583 -19.14 32.64 4.84
N GLN A 584 -19.56 32.71 6.10
CA GLN A 584 -20.32 31.64 6.76
C GLN A 584 -21.64 31.34 6.03
N ASP A 585 -22.02 30.06 6.02
CA ASP A 585 -23.23 29.54 5.36
C ASP A 585 -23.31 29.84 3.84
N HIS A 586 -22.19 30.22 3.23
CA HIS A 586 -22.09 30.52 1.81
C HIS A 586 -20.89 29.81 1.19
N THR A 587 -20.90 29.75 -0.14
CA THR A 587 -19.76 29.34 -0.94
C THR A 587 -19.03 30.58 -1.44
N HIS A 588 -17.74 30.68 -1.18
CA HIS A 588 -16.88 31.72 -1.76
C HIS A 588 -15.75 31.10 -2.58
N GLN A 589 -15.06 31.93 -3.36
CA GLN A 589 -14.01 31.47 -4.27
C GLN A 589 -12.64 31.94 -3.81
N VAL A 590 -11.65 31.07 -3.92
CA VAL A 590 -10.24 31.41 -3.72
C VAL A 590 -9.51 31.22 -5.04
N TYR A 591 -8.86 32.29 -5.48
CA TYR A 591 -8.06 32.31 -6.70
C TYR A 591 -6.60 32.38 -6.32
N THR A 592 -5.77 31.52 -6.92
CA THR A 592 -4.32 31.65 -6.86
C THR A 592 -3.76 31.74 -8.26
N GLY A 593 -3.06 32.84 -8.52
CA GLY A 593 -2.31 33.08 -9.74
C GLY A 593 -0.88 32.60 -9.58
N VAL A 594 -0.32 32.02 -10.65
CA VAL A 594 1.07 31.57 -10.69
C VAL A 594 1.70 32.04 -11.99
N SER A 595 2.91 32.58 -11.89
CA SER A 595 3.75 32.89 -13.04
C SER A 595 5.05 32.10 -12.94
N LEU A 596 5.34 31.33 -13.98
CA LEU A 596 6.55 30.55 -14.14
C LEU A 596 7.42 31.21 -15.21
N ILE A 597 8.65 31.57 -14.85
CA ILE A 597 9.64 32.10 -15.80
C ILE A 597 10.83 31.15 -15.82
N PHE A 598 11.00 30.42 -16.91
CA PHE A 598 12.08 29.47 -17.13
C PHE A 598 13.14 30.08 -18.05
N HIS A 599 14.39 30.03 -17.63
CA HIS A 599 15.55 30.43 -18.40
C HIS A 599 16.49 29.23 -18.56
N ASP A 600 16.90 28.91 -19.79
CA ASP A 600 17.78 27.76 -20.08
C ASP A 600 19.27 28.11 -20.22
N GLY A 601 19.63 29.36 -19.92
CA GLY A 601 20.97 29.91 -20.09
C GLY A 601 21.15 30.70 -21.39
N ALA A 602 20.17 30.70 -22.29
CA ALA A 602 20.17 31.51 -23.50
C ALA A 602 18.80 32.15 -23.78
N ASP A 603 17.72 31.36 -23.70
CA ASP A 603 16.35 31.76 -24.00
C ASP A 603 15.47 31.76 -22.75
N THR A 604 14.34 32.46 -22.83
CA THR A 604 13.38 32.58 -21.72
C THR A 604 11.97 32.20 -22.17
N LYS A 605 11.29 31.40 -21.33
CA LYS A 605 9.89 31.00 -21.49
C LYS A 605 9.10 31.45 -20.28
N THR A 606 7.93 32.04 -20.52
CA THR A 606 7.02 32.49 -19.45
C THR A 606 5.65 31.85 -19.63
N ASN A 607 5.04 31.46 -18.52
CA ASN A 607 3.66 30.99 -18.47
C ASN A 607 3.00 31.48 -17.19
N THR A 608 1.93 32.26 -17.34
CA THR A 608 1.13 32.79 -16.25
C THR A 608 -0.28 32.23 -16.34
N PHE A 609 -0.76 31.62 -15.27
CA PHE A 609 -2.09 31.00 -15.20
C PHE A 609 -2.70 31.21 -13.80
N PHE A 610 -3.97 30.86 -13.64
CA PHE A 610 -4.63 30.84 -12.34
C PHE A 610 -5.36 29.51 -12.13
N GLU A 611 -5.58 29.18 -10.87
CA GLU A 611 -6.50 28.13 -10.44
C GLU A 611 -7.54 28.74 -9.50
N LYS A 612 -8.74 28.16 -9.50
CA LYS A 612 -9.88 28.59 -8.68
C LYS A 612 -10.42 27.41 -7.89
N SER A 613 -10.66 27.62 -6.60
CA SER A 613 -11.35 26.66 -5.74
C SER A 613 -12.51 27.31 -5.01
N ASP A 614 -13.62 26.60 -4.91
CA ASP A 614 -14.80 27.03 -4.18
C ASP A 614 -14.75 26.43 -2.76
N VAL A 615 -15.08 27.23 -1.74
CA VAL A 615 -15.01 26.84 -0.33
C VAL A 615 -16.37 27.07 0.32
N ASP A 616 -16.93 26.03 0.91
CA ASP A 616 -18.15 26.07 1.69
C ASP A 616 -17.85 26.19 3.17
N VAL A 617 -18.50 27.13 3.85
CA VAL A 617 -18.31 27.36 5.29
C VAL A 617 -19.60 27.06 6.05
N TYR A 618 -19.51 26.34 7.16
CA TYR A 618 -20.63 26.14 8.07
C TYR A 618 -21.11 27.46 8.70
N PRO A 619 -22.39 27.58 9.10
CA PRO A 619 -22.83 28.67 9.95
C PRO A 619 -22.01 28.71 11.25
N MET A 620 -21.65 29.91 11.71
CA MET A 620 -20.88 30.15 12.92
C MET A 620 -21.63 31.08 13.87
N THR A 621 -21.65 30.76 15.15
CA THR A 621 -22.17 31.65 16.19
C THR A 621 -21.21 32.82 16.42
N ASN A 622 -21.72 33.94 16.95
CA ASN A 622 -20.88 35.09 17.30
C ASN A 622 -19.76 34.74 18.29
N THR A 623 -20.00 33.77 19.18
CA THR A 623 -19.00 33.26 20.13
C THR A 623 -17.89 32.50 19.41
N GLU A 624 -18.23 31.65 18.44
CA GLU A 624 -17.24 30.92 17.64
C GLU A 624 -16.39 31.87 16.78
N ILE A 625 -17.02 32.88 16.16
CA ILE A 625 -16.29 33.91 15.41
C ILE A 625 -15.33 34.68 16.34
N ALA A 626 -15.76 35.08 17.54
CA ALA A 626 -14.88 35.75 18.51
C ALA A 626 -13.71 34.86 18.96
N SER A 627 -13.96 33.57 19.21
CA SER A 627 -12.92 32.60 19.57
C SER A 627 -11.89 32.43 18.47
N TYR A 628 -12.33 32.36 17.21
CA TYR A 628 -11.42 32.25 16.07
C TYR A 628 -10.60 33.54 15.87
N LEU A 629 -11.21 34.72 16.01
CA LEU A 629 -10.49 35.99 15.91
C LEU A 629 -9.40 36.16 16.99
N ALA A 630 -9.62 35.58 18.18
CA ALA A 630 -8.66 35.60 19.28
C ALA A 630 -7.40 34.75 19.02
N THR A 631 -7.41 33.87 18.01
CA THR A 631 -6.24 33.04 17.66
C THR A 631 -5.09 33.85 17.04
N GLY A 632 -5.38 35.05 16.53
CA GLY A 632 -4.42 35.85 15.76
C GLY A 632 -4.19 35.37 14.33
N GLU A 633 -4.69 34.19 13.96
CA GLU A 633 -4.60 33.62 12.61
C GLU A 633 -5.24 34.45 11.48
N PRO A 634 -6.35 35.18 11.68
CA PRO A 634 -7.04 35.90 10.59
C PRO A 634 -6.21 37.00 9.92
N TYR A 635 -5.33 37.66 10.67
CA TYR A 635 -4.89 39.02 10.34
C TYR A 635 -3.87 39.11 9.20
N ASP A 636 -3.17 38.03 8.89
CA ASP A 636 -2.20 37.96 7.80
C ASP A 636 -2.74 37.29 6.53
N LYS A 637 -4.04 36.94 6.48
CA LYS A 637 -4.64 36.11 5.43
C LYS A 637 -5.76 36.83 4.69
N ALA A 638 -5.82 36.61 3.37
CA ALA A 638 -6.92 37.08 2.54
C ALA A 638 -8.24 36.42 2.98
N GLY A 639 -9.32 37.19 3.04
CA GLY A 639 -10.61 36.70 3.54
C GLY A 639 -10.65 36.41 5.04
N ALA A 640 -9.62 36.81 5.79
CA ALA A 640 -9.50 36.65 7.24
C ALA A 640 -9.52 35.18 7.73
N TYR A 641 -9.17 34.21 6.87
CA TYR A 641 -9.10 32.81 7.30
C TYR A 641 -7.94 31.99 6.73
N GLY A 642 -7.52 30.96 7.47
CA GLY A 642 -6.57 29.96 7.03
C GLY A 642 -7.18 28.56 7.03
N ILE A 643 -7.25 27.94 5.84
CA ILE A 643 -7.86 26.62 5.66
C ILE A 643 -7.10 25.47 6.37
N GLN A 644 -5.83 25.72 6.71
CA GLN A 644 -4.93 24.76 7.39
C GLN A 644 -4.93 24.91 8.92
N GLY A 645 -5.47 26.01 9.45
CA GLY A 645 -5.39 26.35 10.86
C GLY A 645 -6.70 26.13 11.60
N ALA A 646 -6.93 26.92 12.65
CA ALA A 646 -8.09 26.80 13.52
C ALA A 646 -9.43 26.98 12.78
N PHE A 647 -9.43 27.62 11.61
CA PHE A 647 -10.64 27.77 10.80
C PHE A 647 -11.11 26.47 10.14
N ALA A 648 -10.26 25.44 10.04
CA ALA A 648 -10.55 24.20 9.33
C ALA A 648 -11.83 23.49 9.83
N ILE A 649 -12.14 23.63 11.13
CA ILE A 649 -13.34 23.03 11.74
C ILE A 649 -14.66 23.60 11.20
N TYR A 650 -14.61 24.78 10.57
CA TYR A 650 -15.78 25.46 10.00
C TYR A 650 -15.92 25.23 8.50
N VAL A 651 -15.02 24.46 7.87
CA VAL A 651 -15.07 24.16 6.44
C VAL A 651 -16.00 22.97 6.20
N ARG A 652 -17.07 23.20 5.45
CA ARG A 652 -18.05 22.17 5.06
C ARG A 652 -17.60 21.37 3.85
N GLY A 653 -16.93 22.02 2.90
CA GLY A 653 -16.56 21.41 1.64
C GLY A 653 -15.59 22.28 0.85
N ILE A 654 -14.77 21.65 0.04
CA ILE A 654 -13.86 22.29 -0.90
C ILE A 654 -14.10 21.67 -2.27
N HIS A 655 -14.36 22.51 -3.26
CA HIS A 655 -14.58 22.11 -4.65
C HIS A 655 -13.50 22.75 -5.51
N GLY A 656 -12.45 21.98 -5.78
CA GLY A 656 -11.26 22.46 -6.48
C GLY A 656 -9.98 21.90 -5.83
N ASP A 657 -8.85 22.52 -6.12
CA ASP A 657 -7.56 22.15 -5.55
C ASP A 657 -7.33 22.84 -4.19
N TYR A 658 -7.21 22.03 -3.13
CA TYR A 658 -6.88 22.51 -1.78
C TYR A 658 -5.65 23.42 -1.76
N ASN A 659 -4.61 23.11 -2.54
CA ASN A 659 -3.37 23.87 -2.54
C ASN A 659 -3.53 25.23 -3.21
N THR A 660 -4.55 25.42 -4.05
CA THR A 660 -4.98 26.74 -4.53
C THR A 660 -5.41 27.61 -3.35
N ILE A 661 -6.07 27.05 -2.33
CA ILE A 661 -6.53 27.80 -1.14
C ILE A 661 -5.36 28.09 -0.20
N VAL A 662 -4.42 27.15 -0.06
CA VAL A 662 -3.18 27.35 0.71
C VAL A 662 -2.30 28.44 0.09
N GLY A 663 -2.39 28.59 -1.24
CA GLY A 663 -1.81 29.69 -1.99
C GLY A 663 -0.74 29.28 -3.00
N LEU A 664 -0.66 28.01 -3.38
CA LEU A 664 0.19 27.54 -4.46
C LEU A 664 -0.36 26.23 -5.06
N PRO A 665 -0.99 26.23 -6.25
CA PRO A 665 -1.55 25.03 -6.88
C PRO A 665 -0.46 24.10 -7.40
N ILE A 666 0.21 23.39 -6.49
CA ILE A 666 1.46 22.66 -6.76
C ILE A 666 1.30 21.58 -7.84
N ALA A 667 0.14 20.91 -7.87
CA ALA A 667 -0.17 19.92 -8.89
C ALA A 667 -0.22 20.56 -10.29
N ARG A 668 -0.84 21.74 -10.42
CA ARG A 668 -0.89 22.45 -11.70
C ARG A 668 0.50 22.95 -12.12
N ILE A 669 1.27 23.49 -11.18
CA ILE A 669 2.67 23.91 -11.41
C ILE A 669 3.48 22.76 -11.98
N TYR A 670 3.41 21.57 -11.36
CA TYR A 670 4.12 20.39 -11.84
C TYR A 670 3.73 20.02 -13.27
N GLN A 671 2.44 20.04 -13.61
CA GLN A 671 1.98 19.76 -14.99
C GLN A 671 2.46 20.79 -16.01
N GLU A 672 2.53 22.08 -15.63
CA GLU A 672 3.07 23.12 -16.51
C GLU A 672 4.59 22.97 -16.70
N LEU A 673 5.32 22.60 -15.65
CA LEU A 673 6.76 22.33 -15.72
C LEU A 673 7.10 21.11 -16.60
N LYS A 674 6.28 20.06 -16.60
CA LYS A 674 6.48 18.88 -17.47
C LYS A 674 6.52 19.22 -18.96
N LYS A 675 5.98 20.36 -19.36
CA LYS A 675 6.00 20.83 -20.75
C LYS A 675 7.35 21.40 -21.15
N TRP A 676 8.20 21.76 -20.18
CA TRP A 676 9.46 22.46 -20.39
C TRP A 676 10.69 21.62 -20.05
N ILE A 677 10.60 20.79 -19.01
CA ILE A 677 11.74 20.11 -18.40
C ILE A 677 11.41 18.64 -18.11
N ARG A 678 12.44 17.79 -18.01
CA ARG A 678 12.30 16.39 -17.55
C ARG A 678 12.40 16.33 -16.03
N PHE A 679 11.62 15.46 -15.41
CA PHE A 679 11.63 15.24 -13.95
C PHE A 679 12.43 14.01 -13.60
#